data_AF-A0A2D7V056-F1
#
_entry.id   AF-A0A2D7V056-F1
#
_cell.length_a   1.000
_cell.length_b   1.000
_cell.length_c   1.000
_cell.angle_alpha   90.00
_cell.angle_beta   90.00
_cell.angle_gamma   90.00
#
_symmetry.space_group_name_H-M   'P 1'
#
loop_
_entity.id
_entity.type
_entity.pdbx_description
1 polymer ?
#
loop_
_entity_poly.entity_id
_entity_poly.type
_entity_poly.pdbx_seq_one_letter_code
_entity_poly.pdbx_strand_id
1 'polypeptide(L)'
;MELVMRTRALLILFVLLFSTSSGVLASSSRSNVIIDHQLTKNDWHSDEVVRITITIRDAPYNSNFSIEWDLIGESSSIIQSGIIEVQTTGSSSNVDLEISQFYTGDHFYQLTIDTIQTSNNNLVDSTILEFMTFRRTVLPSITNLVVFGDSLSDMGNARSTLNVPDVPPYWQGRFSNGPVWIEQLSAAYGVSTTVGTGTSPGDNRAFGGSQTGAGYSYVVLPNVGTQINAYLANVQSQIPTGTVISLWAGGNDFLYGTANSNTIVANMESHIRQLVLVGATEFIVPNLPPLDLTPEVLSRSQNQQSTMRSEVISYNQKLSTLINNLTIELNVNIHTIDAWSIFNDILQNKEALGFTDTQNAACRGGSSLLPLPICNNGDPVSPRADEFLFFDKAHPTRVMHRFIGHYGVEKIGIPDTDGDGVIDSLDLCEWTQNRTSLDAEGCSWNQRDDDLDGISNGDDLCPQTSTEESVDSNGCSPNQRDTDGDGINDANDSCPNSSGLDYDQDGCPDSLDDDDDNDGYPDHNDSCPLGLIGTTGNDMDNDGCKDQEDSDTDGDQVPDSTEIQQGTDPFDSDSDDDGVSDGQDPFPKDPTEWADSDSDGCGDNSDEFPLNPQECIDTDGDGIGDKSDDFPLDNTEWIDSDGDGFGDNSDGCPTEIGYSIIPLGCPDSDGDGYGDSVDAFPTNANDWNDTDEDGYGDNSDAFVNDSSEWVDSDNDGVGDNGDAFPNDHTEWSDSDGDGIGNNSDAFPYDPLDWIDSDGDGCGDNQDRWPQDPLECLDSDGDRIGDNLDAFPFDKMEWSDRDGDGVGDNLDADPDNPLIRTQEDIESNQSISIASILLILIFLSGIIGGSILLLKNNQIEELKSTFNSSYPIRQDAPIAPPSITSFNQENFEDENN
;
A
#
# COMPACT_ATOMS: atom_id res chain seq x y z
N MET A 1 -18.84 -11.01 49.04
CA MET A 1 -17.44 -11.20 48.61
C MET A 1 -16.95 -9.85 48.10
N GLU A 2 -16.67 -8.91 49.02
CA GLU A 2 -16.80 -7.46 48.75
C GLU A 2 -15.75 -6.62 49.51
N LEU A 3 -14.75 -7.29 50.08
CA LEU A 3 -13.81 -6.73 51.06
C LEU A 3 -12.34 -6.76 50.59
N VAL A 4 -12.10 -7.20 49.35
CA VAL A 4 -10.75 -7.30 48.74
C VAL A 4 -10.54 -6.20 47.71
N MET A 5 -11.46 -6.03 46.74
CA MET A 5 -11.39 -4.97 45.73
C MET A 5 -11.32 -3.55 46.31
N ARG A 6 -11.96 -3.29 47.46
CA ARG A 6 -11.87 -1.99 48.14
C ARG A 6 -10.51 -1.65 48.73
N THR A 7 -9.56 -2.58 48.77
CA THR A 7 -8.27 -2.40 49.47
C THR A 7 -7.16 -1.87 48.56
N ARG A 8 -7.15 -2.22 47.25
CA ARG A 8 -6.21 -1.64 46.27
C ARG A 8 -6.59 -0.19 45.92
N ALA A 9 -7.84 0.06 45.50
CA ALA A 9 -8.30 1.39 45.08
C ALA A 9 -8.19 2.50 46.17
N LEU A 10 -8.31 2.14 47.46
CA LEU A 10 -8.18 3.11 48.56
C LEU A 10 -6.73 3.48 48.92
N LEU A 11 -5.72 2.74 48.43
CA LEU A 11 -4.32 3.13 48.59
C LEU A 11 -3.93 4.24 47.60
N ILE A 12 -4.34 4.09 46.33
CA ILE A 12 -4.02 5.00 45.23
C ILE A 12 -4.45 6.45 45.57
N LEU A 13 -5.67 6.61 46.08
CA LEU A 13 -6.23 7.92 46.46
C LEU A 13 -5.46 8.64 47.61
N PHE A 14 -4.58 7.95 48.34
CA PHE A 14 -3.84 8.52 49.47
C PHE A 14 -2.41 8.98 49.12
N VAL A 15 -1.87 8.58 47.97
CA VAL A 15 -0.52 8.94 47.52
C VAL A 15 -0.48 10.36 46.91
N LEU A 16 -1.58 10.80 46.30
CA LEU A 16 -1.78 12.08 45.60
C LEU A 16 -1.61 13.37 46.44
N LEU A 17 -1.15 13.31 47.70
CA LEU A 17 -1.15 14.45 48.63
C LEU A 17 0.20 14.88 49.22
N PHE A 18 1.31 14.16 49.02
CA PHE A 18 2.62 14.55 49.59
C PHE A 18 3.86 14.23 48.73
N SER A 19 4.05 14.97 47.64
CA SER A 19 5.28 15.00 46.84
C SER A 19 6.19 16.20 47.19
N THR A 20 6.65 16.30 48.45
CA THR A 20 7.68 17.29 48.83
C THR A 20 9.07 16.67 48.90
N SER A 21 9.97 17.11 48.02
CA SER A 21 11.35 16.63 47.90
C SER A 21 12.16 16.67 49.20
N SER A 22 12.78 15.55 49.59
CA SER A 22 13.95 15.49 50.49
C SER A 22 14.65 14.13 50.40
N GLY A 23 15.87 14.09 49.89
CA GLY A 23 16.68 12.85 49.86
C GLY A 23 17.24 12.50 51.23
N VAL A 24 17.29 11.20 51.56
CA VAL A 24 17.89 10.68 52.79
C VAL A 24 18.79 9.49 52.47
N LEU A 25 20.09 9.60 52.81
CA LEU A 25 21.04 8.49 52.71
C LEU A 25 20.88 7.53 53.89
N ALA A 26 20.64 6.24 53.61
CA ALA A 26 20.66 5.17 54.61
C ALA A 26 21.22 3.86 54.02
N SER A 27 22.54 3.75 53.91
CA SER A 27 23.20 2.56 53.38
C SER A 27 23.18 1.40 54.39
N SER A 28 22.43 0.34 54.08
CA SER A 28 22.72 -1.02 54.57
C SER A 28 22.97 -1.92 53.37
N SER A 29 24.01 -2.74 53.39
CA SER A 29 24.46 -3.47 52.20
C SER A 29 23.52 -4.62 51.86
N ARG A 30 22.62 -4.37 50.91
CA ARG A 30 22.04 -5.38 50.02
C ARG A 30 22.58 -5.10 48.61
N SER A 31 22.63 -6.14 47.77
CA SER A 31 22.54 -5.93 46.33
C SER A 31 21.14 -5.40 46.06
N ASN A 32 21.03 -4.10 45.79
CA ASN A 32 19.77 -3.55 45.30
C ASN A 32 19.70 -3.92 43.82
N VAL A 33 18.81 -4.84 43.48
CA VAL A 33 18.42 -5.07 42.09
C VAL A 33 17.88 -3.74 41.56
N ILE A 34 18.35 -3.33 40.40
CA ILE A 34 17.86 -2.12 39.71
C ILE A 34 17.02 -2.60 38.55
N ILE A 35 15.80 -2.08 38.42
CA ILE A 35 14.95 -2.27 37.26
C ILE A 35 14.96 -0.94 36.50
N ASP A 36 15.18 -1.02 35.19
CA ASP A 36 15.14 0.14 34.29
C ASP A 36 14.19 -0.19 33.14
N HIS A 37 13.27 0.73 32.83
CA HIS A 37 12.25 0.55 31.78
C HIS A 37 12.53 1.52 30.63
N GLN A 38 12.48 1.04 29.40
CA GLN A 38 12.68 1.86 28.20
C GLN A 38 11.54 1.64 27.20
N LEU A 39 10.67 2.64 27.11
CA LEU A 39 9.74 2.83 25.98
C LEU A 39 10.52 3.47 24.81
N THR A 40 10.24 3.05 23.57
CA THR A 40 10.98 3.51 22.37
C THR A 40 10.50 4.86 21.83
N LYS A 41 9.18 5.10 21.84
CA LYS A 41 8.52 6.36 21.45
C LYS A 41 7.24 6.58 22.27
N ASN A 42 6.80 7.82 22.38
CA ASN A 42 5.62 8.20 23.17
C ASN A 42 4.29 8.11 22.40
N ASP A 43 4.36 7.96 21.08
CA ASP A 43 3.23 8.09 20.18
C ASP A 43 3.18 6.95 19.16
N TRP A 44 2.02 6.31 19.10
CA TRP A 44 1.78 5.06 18.38
C TRP A 44 0.53 5.18 17.50
N HIS A 45 0.40 4.30 16.52
CA HIS A 45 -0.85 4.01 15.84
C HIS A 45 -1.46 2.72 16.38
N SER A 46 -2.78 2.54 16.22
CA SER A 46 -3.51 1.37 16.70
C SER A 46 -3.02 0.04 16.09
N ASP A 47 -2.40 0.10 14.91
CA ASP A 47 -1.80 -1.05 14.21
C ASP A 47 -0.39 -1.43 14.68
N GLU A 48 0.25 -0.65 15.56
CA GLU A 48 1.63 -0.87 15.98
C GLU A 48 1.76 -1.66 17.30
N VAL A 49 2.80 -2.52 17.36
CA VAL A 49 3.19 -3.19 18.60
C VAL A 49 3.98 -2.23 19.50
N VAL A 50 3.40 -1.83 20.63
CA VAL A 50 4.06 -1.03 21.68
C VAL A 50 5.11 -1.91 22.38
N ARG A 51 6.37 -1.48 22.35
CA ARG A 51 7.52 -2.25 22.84
C ARG A 51 8.20 -1.56 24.02
N ILE A 52 8.30 -2.27 25.15
CA ILE A 52 8.95 -1.81 26.38
C ILE A 52 10.07 -2.77 26.77
N THR A 53 11.33 -2.32 26.68
CA THR A 53 12.47 -3.10 27.17
C THR A 53 12.66 -2.89 28.67
N ILE A 54 12.51 -3.96 29.45
CA ILE A 54 12.69 -4.00 30.90
C ILE A 54 14.07 -4.62 31.20
N THR A 55 14.98 -3.85 31.78
CA THR A 55 16.34 -4.28 32.10
C THR A 55 16.51 -4.52 33.59
N ILE A 56 16.73 -5.79 33.98
CA ILE A 56 17.01 -6.20 35.36
C ILE A 56 18.53 -6.24 35.59
N ARG A 57 19.06 -5.35 36.45
CA ARG A 57 20.49 -5.19 36.74
C ARG A 57 20.86 -5.51 38.18
N ASP A 58 22.10 -5.96 38.39
CA ASP A 58 22.68 -6.34 39.70
C ASP A 58 21.90 -7.41 40.49
N ALA A 59 21.06 -8.19 39.80
CA ALA A 59 20.40 -9.36 40.33
C ALA A 59 21.38 -10.52 40.62
N PRO A 60 21.12 -11.36 41.64
CA PRO A 60 21.86 -12.61 41.80
C PRO A 60 21.59 -13.55 40.63
N TYR A 61 22.60 -14.29 40.18
CA TYR A 61 22.51 -15.30 39.12
C TYR A 61 21.47 -16.39 39.44
N ASN A 62 20.67 -16.79 38.45
CA ASN A 62 19.51 -17.68 38.58
C ASN A 62 18.48 -17.21 39.63
N SER A 63 18.20 -15.90 39.68
CA SER A 63 17.03 -15.37 40.40
C SER A 63 15.84 -15.33 39.47
N ASN A 64 14.70 -15.84 39.94
CA ASN A 64 13.43 -15.73 39.21
C ASN A 64 12.69 -14.45 39.64
N PHE A 65 12.10 -13.77 38.66
CA PHE A 65 11.22 -12.61 38.82
C PHE A 65 9.96 -12.81 37.96
N SER A 66 8.84 -12.33 38.48
CA SER A 66 7.58 -12.18 37.77
C SER A 66 7.41 -10.70 37.45
N ILE A 67 7.02 -10.39 36.22
CA ILE A 67 6.67 -9.04 35.78
C ILE A 67 5.16 -9.05 35.56
N GLU A 68 4.40 -8.62 36.56
CA GLU A 68 2.95 -8.42 36.47
C GLU A 68 2.70 -7.06 35.82
N TRP A 69 1.81 -6.97 34.82
CA TRP A 69 1.46 -5.70 34.17
C TRP A 69 -0.05 -5.58 33.87
N ASP A 70 -0.58 -4.38 34.08
CA ASP A 70 -1.95 -3.98 33.70
C ASP A 70 -1.87 -2.76 32.76
N LEU A 71 -2.50 -2.84 31.58
CA LEU A 71 -2.73 -1.72 30.66
C LEU A 71 -4.11 -1.10 30.94
N ILE A 72 -4.15 0.22 31.13
CA ILE A 72 -5.33 0.96 31.62
C ILE A 72 -5.66 2.11 30.66
N GLY A 73 -6.93 2.20 30.24
CA GLY A 73 -7.45 3.29 29.41
C GLY A 73 -7.92 4.51 30.22
N GLU A 74 -8.35 5.57 29.51
CA GLU A 74 -8.83 6.85 30.09
C GLU A 74 -10.02 6.66 31.03
N SER A 75 -10.89 5.70 30.71
CA SER A 75 -12.04 5.32 31.54
C SER A 75 -11.66 4.60 32.84
N SER A 76 -10.36 4.40 33.10
CA SER A 76 -9.77 3.68 34.24
C SER A 76 -10.16 2.19 34.32
N SER A 77 -10.55 1.58 33.21
CA SER A 77 -10.65 0.13 33.04
C SER A 77 -9.31 -0.47 32.62
N ILE A 78 -8.99 -1.65 33.16
CA ILE A 78 -7.93 -2.50 32.60
C ILE A 78 -8.44 -3.03 31.25
N ILE A 79 -7.66 -2.83 30.20
CA ILE A 79 -7.93 -3.29 28.83
C ILE A 79 -7.30 -4.67 28.63
N GLN A 80 -6.02 -4.79 28.98
CA GLN A 80 -5.21 -5.99 28.83
C GLN A 80 -4.29 -6.13 30.05
N SER A 81 -3.92 -7.35 30.43
CA SER A 81 -2.93 -7.59 31.47
C SER A 81 -2.21 -8.92 31.26
N GLY A 82 -1.04 -9.07 31.89
CA GLY A 82 -0.21 -10.25 31.69
C GLY A 82 0.86 -10.43 32.77
N ILE A 83 1.55 -11.56 32.69
CA ILE A 83 2.62 -11.95 33.61
C ILE A 83 3.76 -12.57 32.82
N ILE A 84 4.97 -12.01 32.93
CA ILE A 84 6.19 -12.56 32.30
C ILE A 84 7.13 -13.08 33.40
N GLU A 85 7.41 -14.39 33.38
CA GLU A 85 8.39 -15.03 34.27
C GLU A 85 9.79 -15.02 33.63
N VAL A 86 10.77 -14.41 34.30
CA VAL A 86 12.17 -14.32 33.85
C VAL A 86 13.14 -14.90 34.89
N GLN A 87 14.13 -15.65 34.42
CA GLN A 87 15.29 -16.06 35.22
C GLN A 87 16.55 -15.28 34.80
N THR A 88 17.24 -14.68 35.76
CA THR A 88 18.43 -13.84 35.46
C THR A 88 19.66 -14.66 35.11
N THR A 89 20.14 -14.48 33.88
CA THR A 89 21.25 -15.22 33.26
C THR A 89 22.63 -14.58 33.49
N GLY A 90 22.68 -13.35 34.01
CA GLY A 90 23.92 -12.60 34.18
C GLY A 90 23.78 -11.39 35.12
N SER A 91 24.70 -10.43 34.99
CA SER A 91 24.66 -9.15 35.73
C SER A 91 23.63 -8.14 35.20
N SER A 92 23.13 -8.40 33.99
CA SER A 92 22.01 -7.72 33.36
C SER A 92 21.20 -8.79 32.62
N SER A 93 19.88 -8.70 32.67
CA SER A 93 18.98 -9.50 31.84
C SER A 93 17.86 -8.59 31.33
N ASN A 94 17.60 -8.65 30.02
CA ASN A 94 16.55 -7.88 29.39
C ASN A 94 15.32 -8.77 29.20
N VAL A 95 14.14 -8.16 29.32
CA VAL A 95 12.85 -8.74 28.94
C VAL A 95 12.15 -7.68 28.11
N ASP A 96 11.68 -8.03 26.93
CA ASP A 96 10.86 -7.14 26.12
C ASP A 96 9.38 -7.48 26.36
N LEU A 97 8.61 -6.46 26.72
CA LEU A 97 7.15 -6.52 26.83
C LEU A 97 6.57 -5.93 25.55
N GLU A 98 5.73 -6.71 24.88
CA GLU A 98 5.05 -6.37 23.64
C GLU A 98 3.55 -6.29 23.89
N ILE A 99 2.93 -5.20 23.44
CA ILE A 99 1.50 -4.91 23.62
C ILE A 99 0.94 -4.51 22.26
N SER A 100 -0.08 -5.23 21.80
CA SER A 100 -0.78 -5.07 20.52
C SER A 100 -2.26 -5.40 20.69
N GLN A 101 -3.09 -5.13 19.68
CA GLN A 101 -4.52 -5.47 19.67
C GLN A 101 -5.30 -4.86 20.87
N PHE A 102 -4.93 -3.64 21.28
CA PHE A 102 -5.38 -3.02 22.53
C PHE A 102 -6.17 -1.71 22.36
N TYR A 103 -6.37 -1.22 21.13
CA TYR A 103 -6.97 0.08 20.90
C TYR A 103 -8.50 0.03 21.11
N THR A 104 -9.00 0.76 22.11
CA THR A 104 -10.44 0.77 22.46
C THR A 104 -11.14 2.10 22.15
N GLY A 105 -10.55 2.96 21.30
CA GLY A 105 -11.03 4.32 21.04
C GLY A 105 -10.53 5.39 22.01
N ASP A 106 -9.81 5.00 23.07
CA ASP A 106 -9.10 5.93 23.95
C ASP A 106 -7.81 6.44 23.26
N HIS A 107 -7.34 7.64 23.59
CA HIS A 107 -6.10 8.22 23.07
C HIS A 107 -4.93 8.08 24.04
N PHE A 108 -5.18 8.10 25.35
CA PHE A 108 -4.13 8.07 26.38
C PHE A 108 -4.16 6.78 27.21
N TYR A 109 -3.03 6.06 27.23
CA TYR A 109 -2.90 4.76 27.87
C TYR A 109 -1.88 4.82 29.01
N GLN A 110 -2.21 4.18 30.13
CA GLN A 110 -1.35 4.05 31.30
C GLN A 110 -1.00 2.57 31.51
N LEU A 111 0.28 2.23 31.41
CA LEU A 111 0.81 0.89 31.63
C LEU A 111 1.47 0.84 33.00
N THR A 112 0.94 -0.01 33.90
CA THR A 112 1.54 -0.26 35.21
C THR A 112 2.34 -1.56 35.17
N ILE A 113 3.56 -1.55 35.71
CA ILE A 113 4.51 -2.68 35.67
C ILE A 113 5.06 -2.93 37.09
N ASP A 114 4.68 -4.04 37.70
CA ASP A 114 5.12 -4.50 39.02
C ASP A 114 6.13 -5.66 38.86
N THR A 115 7.40 -5.42 39.22
CA THR A 115 8.45 -6.45 39.16
C THR A 115 8.62 -7.13 40.52
N ILE A 116 8.25 -8.40 40.62
CA ILE A 116 8.20 -9.17 41.87
C ILE A 116 9.25 -10.29 41.86
N GLN A 117 10.11 -10.34 42.88
CA GLN A 117 11.03 -11.46 43.06
C GLN A 117 10.28 -12.68 43.62
N THR A 118 10.11 -13.75 42.83
CA THR A 118 9.22 -14.87 43.17
C THR A 118 9.73 -15.70 44.34
N SER A 119 11.05 -15.84 44.49
CA SER A 119 11.69 -16.62 45.59
C SER A 119 11.35 -16.16 47.01
N ASN A 120 10.82 -14.95 47.18
CA ASN A 120 10.41 -14.36 48.47
C ASN A 120 9.11 -13.53 48.39
N ASN A 121 8.44 -13.52 47.24
CA ASN A 121 7.25 -12.72 46.92
C ASN A 121 7.42 -11.21 47.27
N ASN A 122 8.61 -10.66 47.01
CA ASN A 122 8.93 -9.26 47.31
C ASN A 122 8.87 -8.40 46.05
N LEU A 123 7.97 -7.41 46.02
CA LEU A 123 7.97 -6.33 45.03
C LEU A 123 9.32 -5.58 45.06
N VAL A 124 9.99 -5.51 43.91
CA VAL A 124 11.33 -4.93 43.72
C VAL A 124 11.24 -3.54 43.13
N ASP A 125 10.42 -3.39 42.09
CA ASP A 125 10.07 -2.12 41.46
C ASP A 125 8.58 -2.08 41.11
N SER A 126 8.03 -0.88 40.98
CA SER A 126 6.65 -0.59 40.59
C SER A 126 6.67 0.71 39.80
N THR A 127 6.50 0.61 38.49
CA THR A 127 6.65 1.72 37.54
C THR A 127 5.35 1.94 36.77
N ILE A 128 5.07 3.20 36.44
CA ILE A 128 3.98 3.62 35.57
C ILE A 128 4.61 4.26 34.33
N LEU A 129 4.26 3.76 33.15
CA LEU A 129 4.55 4.35 31.86
C LEU A 129 3.25 4.87 31.25
N GLU A 130 3.34 5.95 30.49
CA GLU A 130 2.20 6.60 29.86
C GLU A 130 2.56 6.88 28.39
N PHE A 131 1.63 6.62 27.48
CA PHE A 131 1.82 6.82 26.04
C PHE A 131 0.50 7.20 25.35
N MET A 132 0.62 7.70 24.12
CA MET A 132 -0.51 8.10 23.29
C MET A 132 -0.63 7.18 22.07
N THR A 133 -1.87 6.85 21.69
CA THR A 133 -2.18 6.06 20.50
C THR A 133 -3.20 6.79 19.65
N PHE A 134 -2.90 7.00 18.37
CA PHE A 134 -3.85 7.49 17.37
C PHE A 134 -4.51 6.31 16.66
N ARG A 135 -5.76 6.44 16.25
CA ARG A 135 -6.35 5.45 15.35
C ARG A 135 -5.62 5.49 14.01
N ARG A 136 -5.41 4.31 13.44
CA ARG A 136 -5.04 4.17 12.03
C ARG A 136 -6.27 4.45 11.15
N THR A 137 -6.04 4.92 9.92
CA THR A 137 -7.06 5.42 9.01
C THR A 137 -6.54 5.44 7.56
N VAL A 138 -7.38 5.09 6.60
CA VAL A 138 -7.14 5.34 5.17
C VAL A 138 -7.58 6.75 4.80
N LEU A 139 -6.70 7.54 4.17
CA LEU A 139 -7.06 8.82 3.56
C LEU A 139 -7.45 8.62 2.08
N PRO A 140 -8.54 9.24 1.59
CA PRO A 140 -8.83 9.28 0.16
C PRO A 140 -7.70 9.98 -0.61
N SER A 141 -7.34 9.46 -1.79
CA SER A 141 -6.33 10.04 -2.67
C SER A 141 -6.75 11.43 -3.18
N ILE A 142 -5.82 12.38 -3.18
CA ILE A 142 -6.06 13.78 -3.58
C ILE A 142 -5.05 14.22 -4.65
N THR A 143 -5.42 15.18 -5.49
CA THR A 143 -4.54 15.68 -6.56
C THR A 143 -3.57 16.77 -6.09
N ASN A 144 -3.94 17.55 -5.08
CA ASN A 144 -3.13 18.63 -4.51
C ASN A 144 -3.69 19.05 -3.13
N LEU A 145 -2.82 19.57 -2.25
CA LEU A 145 -3.16 20.14 -0.95
C LEU A 145 -2.75 21.63 -0.90
N VAL A 146 -3.70 22.53 -1.15
CA VAL A 146 -3.44 23.98 -1.14
C VAL A 146 -3.61 24.53 0.27
N VAL A 147 -2.64 25.29 0.76
CA VAL A 147 -2.57 25.71 2.18
C VAL A 147 -2.59 27.23 2.30
N PHE A 148 -3.59 27.76 2.99
CA PHE A 148 -3.70 29.17 3.35
C PHE A 148 -3.73 29.34 4.87
N GLY A 149 -3.07 30.37 5.41
CA GLY A 149 -3.02 30.52 6.85
C GLY A 149 -1.93 31.44 7.40
N ASP A 150 -1.61 31.21 8.68
CA ASP A 150 -0.56 31.92 9.41
C ASP A 150 0.63 31.02 9.79
N SER A 151 1.42 31.44 10.79
CA SER A 151 2.67 30.77 11.20
C SER A 151 2.51 29.33 11.69
N LEU A 152 1.28 28.88 12.00
CA LEU A 152 1.02 27.47 12.32
C LEU A 152 1.20 26.53 11.12
N SER A 153 1.12 27.04 9.88
CA SER A 153 1.21 26.24 8.65
C SER A 153 2.27 26.76 7.66
N ASP A 154 3.00 27.83 8.00
CA ASP A 154 4.03 28.44 7.14
C ASP A 154 5.31 27.58 7.11
N MET A 155 5.64 27.05 5.93
CA MET A 155 6.84 26.25 5.65
C MET A 155 8.07 27.10 5.25
N GLY A 156 7.96 28.43 5.19
CA GLY A 156 9.10 29.33 4.98
C GLY A 156 8.80 30.65 4.25
N ASN A 157 7.56 30.93 3.85
CA ASN A 157 7.17 32.15 3.13
C ASN A 157 7.56 33.44 3.87
N ALA A 158 7.37 33.49 5.20
CA ALA A 158 7.73 34.66 5.98
C ALA A 158 9.24 34.81 6.26
N ARG A 159 10.07 33.80 5.96
CA ARG A 159 11.51 33.74 6.31
C ARG A 159 12.28 34.99 5.90
N SER A 160 12.20 35.36 4.62
CA SER A 160 12.89 36.52 4.04
C SER A 160 12.29 37.84 4.52
N THR A 161 10.96 37.91 4.65
CA THR A 161 10.22 39.15 4.94
C THR A 161 10.29 39.58 6.40
N LEU A 162 10.25 38.62 7.33
CA LEU A 162 10.43 38.86 8.77
C LEU A 162 11.89 38.73 9.22
N ASN A 163 12.81 38.38 8.32
CA ASN A 163 14.20 38.03 8.63
C ASN A 163 14.27 36.94 9.73
N VAL A 164 13.49 35.87 9.56
CA VAL A 164 13.45 34.74 10.50
C VAL A 164 14.82 34.04 10.46
N PRO A 165 15.52 33.93 11.60
CA PRO A 165 16.86 33.35 11.63
C PRO A 165 16.82 31.81 11.62
N ASP A 166 17.28 31.23 10.51
CA ASP A 166 17.59 29.81 10.41
C ASP A 166 18.72 29.41 11.37
N VAL A 167 18.47 28.38 12.17
CA VAL A 167 19.41 27.49 12.87
C VAL A 167 20.69 28.15 13.44
N PRO A 168 20.75 28.52 14.75
CA PRO A 168 19.65 28.61 15.72
C PRO A 168 18.93 29.98 15.66
N PRO A 169 17.61 30.03 15.93
CA PRO A 169 16.84 29.00 16.62
C PRO A 169 15.83 28.22 15.75
N TYR A 170 15.28 28.81 14.68
CA TYR A 170 14.19 28.22 13.91
C TYR A 170 14.67 27.20 12.86
N TRP A 171 13.83 26.22 12.53
CA TRP A 171 14.12 25.18 11.54
C TRP A 171 13.61 25.57 10.15
N GLN A 172 14.52 25.80 9.20
CA GLN A 172 14.21 26.01 7.76
C GLN A 172 13.05 26.98 7.48
N GLY A 173 13.02 28.13 8.16
CA GLY A 173 11.97 29.14 8.03
C GLY A 173 10.62 28.83 8.71
N ARG A 174 10.38 27.60 9.21
CA ARG A 174 9.17 27.27 10.00
C ARG A 174 9.22 27.97 11.36
N PHE A 175 8.07 28.26 11.95
CA PHE A 175 7.96 28.86 13.28
C PHE A 175 8.12 27.85 14.44
N SER A 176 8.93 26.80 14.23
CA SER A 176 9.17 25.72 15.19
C SER A 176 10.61 25.18 15.12
N ASN A 177 10.92 24.15 15.91
CA ASN A 177 12.20 23.44 15.89
C ASN A 177 12.25 22.25 14.90
N GLY A 178 11.27 22.14 14.01
CA GLY A 178 11.13 21.09 13.01
C GLY A 178 9.92 21.36 12.11
N PRO A 179 9.43 20.33 11.39
CA PRO A 179 8.24 20.43 10.53
C PRO A 179 6.99 20.93 11.25
N VAL A 180 6.12 21.61 10.50
CA VAL A 180 4.76 21.99 10.96
C VAL A 180 3.74 20.90 10.61
N TRP A 181 2.57 20.93 11.27
CA TRP A 181 1.53 19.88 11.17
C TRP A 181 1.12 19.52 9.73
N ILE A 182 1.07 20.52 8.84
CA ILE A 182 0.65 20.33 7.45
C ILE A 182 1.64 19.50 6.64
N GLU A 183 2.92 19.44 7.05
CA GLU A 183 3.93 18.57 6.45
C GLU A 183 3.68 17.08 6.79
N GLN A 184 3.03 16.79 7.93
CA GLN A 184 2.58 15.42 8.25
C GLN A 184 1.34 15.03 7.43
N LEU A 185 0.38 15.95 7.32
CA LEU A 185 -0.85 15.72 6.57
C LEU A 185 -0.59 15.59 5.05
N SER A 186 0.34 16.39 4.51
CA SER A 186 0.83 16.26 3.13
C SER A 186 1.36 14.85 2.86
N ALA A 187 2.26 14.36 3.72
CA ALA A 187 2.84 13.02 3.61
C ALA A 187 1.78 11.90 3.75
N ALA A 188 0.82 12.04 4.67
CA ALA A 188 -0.26 11.07 4.84
C ALA A 188 -1.23 11.00 3.65
N TYR A 189 -1.36 12.09 2.89
CA TYR A 189 -2.10 12.13 1.62
C TYR A 189 -1.27 11.65 0.41
N GLY A 190 0.01 11.32 0.58
CA GLY A 190 0.93 10.98 -0.53
C GLY A 190 1.34 12.16 -1.42
N VAL A 191 1.04 13.41 -1.03
CA VAL A 191 1.34 14.62 -1.83
C VAL A 191 2.46 15.45 -1.22
N SER A 192 3.12 16.29 -2.03
CA SER A 192 4.18 17.20 -1.59
C SER A 192 3.79 18.67 -1.72
N THR A 193 3.51 19.36 -0.61
CA THR A 193 3.24 20.81 -0.62
C THR A 193 4.51 21.65 -0.71
N THR A 194 4.58 22.55 -1.71
CA THR A 194 5.72 23.45 -1.95
C THR A 194 5.47 24.88 -1.46
N VAL A 195 6.53 25.64 -1.16
CA VAL A 195 6.45 27.01 -0.61
C VAL A 195 6.24 28.04 -1.72
N GLY A 196 5.15 28.82 -1.65
CA GLY A 196 4.85 29.83 -2.67
C GLY A 196 4.18 31.10 -2.13
N THR A 197 4.63 32.27 -2.59
CA THR A 197 4.03 33.57 -2.24
C THR A 197 4.04 34.57 -3.40
N GLY A 198 3.15 35.55 -3.36
CA GLY A 198 3.00 36.54 -4.44
C GLY A 198 2.68 35.89 -5.79
N THR A 199 3.60 36.03 -6.74
CA THR A 199 3.53 35.45 -8.09
C THR A 199 4.28 34.11 -8.23
N SER A 200 5.06 33.68 -7.22
CA SER A 200 5.75 32.40 -7.28
C SER A 200 4.74 31.23 -7.32
N PRO A 201 5.03 30.13 -8.04
CA PRO A 201 4.26 28.90 -7.95
C PRO A 201 4.36 28.28 -6.54
N GLY A 202 3.64 27.19 -6.32
CA GLY A 202 3.66 26.41 -5.08
C GLY A 202 2.47 26.66 -4.16
N ASP A 203 2.04 25.60 -3.49
CA ASP A 203 0.67 25.47 -2.98
C ASP A 203 0.52 25.82 -1.49
N ASN A 204 1.61 25.83 -0.74
CA ASN A 204 1.63 26.42 0.59
C ASN A 204 1.85 27.94 0.50
N ARG A 205 0.74 28.65 0.67
CA ARG A 205 0.62 30.13 0.67
C ARG A 205 0.55 30.70 2.09
N ALA A 206 0.54 29.86 3.14
CA ALA A 206 0.45 30.30 4.52
C ALA A 206 1.70 31.12 4.90
N PHE A 207 1.51 32.17 5.70
CA PHE A 207 2.53 33.21 5.90
C PHE A 207 2.54 33.70 7.34
N GLY A 208 3.68 33.59 8.02
CA GLY A 208 3.85 33.93 9.43
C GLY A 208 3.40 35.34 9.80
N GLY A 209 2.59 35.45 10.87
CA GLY A 209 2.02 36.71 11.34
C GLY A 209 0.78 37.22 10.59
N SER A 210 0.24 36.43 9.64
CA SER A 210 -0.98 36.78 8.89
C SER A 210 -2.24 36.80 9.76
N GLN A 211 -3.12 37.76 9.47
CA GLN A 211 -4.47 37.80 10.02
C GLN A 211 -5.49 37.28 9.00
N THR A 212 -6.70 36.93 9.45
CA THR A 212 -7.76 36.41 8.56
C THR A 212 -8.28 37.42 7.55
N GLY A 213 -8.01 38.72 7.70
CA GLY A 213 -8.53 39.75 6.80
C GLY A 213 -7.96 39.74 5.37
N ALA A 214 -8.25 40.79 4.61
CA ALA A 214 -7.53 41.14 3.39
C ALA A 214 -6.42 42.17 3.68
N GLY A 215 -5.64 42.53 2.66
CA GLY A 215 -4.55 43.52 2.75
C GLY A 215 -3.31 42.97 3.46
N TYR A 216 -2.54 43.86 4.10
CA TYR A 216 -1.26 43.51 4.71
C TYR A 216 -1.22 43.88 6.20
N SER A 217 -0.87 42.92 7.05
CA SER A 217 -0.47 43.18 8.45
C SER A 217 0.93 43.78 8.49
N TYR A 218 1.16 44.73 9.40
CA TYR A 218 2.43 45.46 9.55
C TYR A 218 3.02 46.02 8.25
N VAL A 219 2.15 46.43 7.31
CA VAL A 219 2.48 46.96 5.96
C VAL A 219 3.03 45.91 4.97
N VAL A 220 3.63 44.80 5.44
CA VAL A 220 4.37 43.85 4.56
C VAL A 220 3.90 42.39 4.59
N LEU A 221 3.13 41.95 5.60
CA LEU A 221 2.72 40.53 5.73
C LEU A 221 1.37 40.30 5.05
N PRO A 222 1.25 39.47 3.99
CA PRO A 222 0.00 39.26 3.27
C PRO A 222 -1.00 38.46 4.11
N ASN A 223 -2.08 39.11 4.55
CA ASN A 223 -3.18 38.43 5.26
C ASN A 223 -3.84 37.36 4.38
N VAL A 224 -4.60 36.43 4.97
CA VAL A 224 -5.17 35.25 4.27
C VAL A 224 -5.95 35.62 3.01
N GLY A 225 -6.77 36.66 3.04
CA GLY A 225 -7.48 37.13 1.85
C GLY A 225 -6.55 37.64 0.74
N THR A 226 -5.35 38.15 1.07
CA THR A 226 -4.32 38.53 0.10
C THR A 226 -3.58 37.30 -0.44
N GLN A 227 -3.34 36.28 0.38
CA GLN A 227 -2.75 35.00 -0.06
C GLN A 227 -3.65 34.34 -1.13
N ILE A 228 -4.96 34.23 -0.84
CA ILE A 228 -5.98 33.68 -1.74
C ILE A 228 -6.06 34.51 -3.03
N ASN A 229 -6.21 35.84 -2.93
CA ASN A 229 -6.28 36.69 -4.11
C ASN A 229 -4.99 36.67 -4.95
N ALA A 230 -3.81 36.46 -4.35
CA ALA A 230 -2.55 36.33 -5.09
C ALA A 230 -2.44 34.97 -5.79
N TYR A 231 -2.81 33.87 -5.14
CA TYR A 231 -2.82 32.53 -5.73
C TYR A 231 -3.80 32.46 -6.92
N LEU A 232 -5.04 32.90 -6.72
CA LEU A 232 -6.08 32.87 -7.77
C LEU A 232 -5.80 33.82 -8.96
N ALA A 233 -4.98 34.86 -8.76
CA ALA A 233 -4.66 35.81 -9.83
C ALA A 233 -3.38 35.48 -10.61
N ASN A 234 -2.44 34.74 -10.02
CA ASN A 234 -1.09 34.56 -10.59
C ASN A 234 -0.61 33.10 -10.68
N VAL A 235 -1.26 32.17 -9.98
CA VAL A 235 -0.88 30.74 -9.95
C VAL A 235 -1.98 29.89 -10.55
N GLN A 236 -3.15 29.79 -9.89
CA GLN A 236 -4.20 28.86 -10.27
C GLN A 236 -5.58 29.52 -10.25
N SER A 237 -6.10 29.87 -11.42
CA SER A 237 -7.33 30.69 -11.54
C SER A 237 -8.64 29.95 -11.29
N GLN A 238 -8.64 28.61 -11.34
CA GLN A 238 -9.74 27.72 -10.97
C GLN A 238 -9.15 26.52 -10.22
N ILE A 239 -9.74 26.11 -9.10
CA ILE A 239 -9.26 24.99 -8.29
C ILE A 239 -9.60 23.66 -9.00
N PRO A 240 -8.63 22.75 -9.21
CA PRO A 240 -8.88 21.44 -9.83
C PRO A 240 -9.79 20.54 -8.99
N THR A 241 -10.41 19.56 -9.64
CA THR A 241 -11.09 18.44 -8.97
C THR A 241 -10.09 17.59 -8.18
N GLY A 242 -10.48 17.14 -6.99
CA GLY A 242 -9.60 16.38 -6.08
C GLY A 242 -8.57 17.23 -5.33
N THR A 243 -8.58 18.56 -5.47
CA THR A 243 -7.74 19.46 -4.68
C THR A 243 -8.42 19.80 -3.35
N VAL A 244 -7.72 19.55 -2.23
CA VAL A 244 -8.18 19.89 -0.87
C VAL A 244 -7.54 21.20 -0.42
N ILE A 245 -8.32 22.05 0.26
CA ILE A 245 -7.83 23.34 0.76
C ILE A 245 -7.77 23.40 2.28
N SER A 246 -6.55 23.46 2.83
CA SER A 246 -6.31 23.76 4.24
C SER A 246 -6.38 25.27 4.51
N LEU A 247 -7.16 25.68 5.51
CA LEU A 247 -7.40 27.09 5.86
C LEU A 247 -7.35 27.30 7.38
N TRP A 248 -6.16 27.57 7.93
CA TRP A 248 -5.97 27.79 9.37
C TRP A 248 -5.32 29.14 9.71
N ALA A 249 -6.11 30.05 10.29
CA ALA A 249 -5.67 31.34 10.79
C ALA A 249 -6.62 31.89 11.86
N GLY A 250 -6.21 32.97 12.52
CA GLY A 250 -7.01 33.71 13.51
C GLY A 250 -6.30 33.93 14.84
N GLY A 251 -5.16 33.28 15.06
CA GLY A 251 -4.32 33.51 16.24
C GLY A 251 -3.82 34.96 16.28
N ASN A 252 -3.30 35.45 15.17
CA ASN A 252 -2.78 36.83 15.07
C ASN A 252 -3.86 37.91 15.20
N ASP A 253 -5.07 37.66 14.70
CA ASP A 253 -6.23 38.56 14.82
C ASP A 253 -6.55 38.91 16.28
N PHE A 254 -6.43 37.92 17.18
CA PHE A 254 -6.62 38.07 18.62
C PHE A 254 -5.35 38.50 19.38
N LEU A 255 -4.19 37.92 19.05
CA LEU A 255 -2.96 38.15 19.80
C LEU A 255 -2.40 39.58 19.59
N TYR A 256 -2.51 40.10 18.36
CA TYR A 256 -1.91 41.39 17.95
C TYR A 256 -2.80 42.26 17.04
N GLY A 257 -3.91 41.73 16.53
CA GLY A 257 -4.90 42.44 15.72
C GLY A 257 -5.89 43.28 16.55
N THR A 258 -7.00 43.65 15.91
CA THR A 258 -8.14 44.37 16.55
C THR A 258 -9.50 43.77 16.21
N ALA A 259 -9.50 42.60 15.54
CA ALA A 259 -10.71 41.86 15.22
C ALA A 259 -11.27 41.17 16.47
N ASN A 260 -12.56 40.84 16.42
CA ASN A 260 -13.23 39.98 17.41
C ASN A 260 -13.78 38.74 16.71
N SER A 261 -14.26 37.77 17.49
CA SER A 261 -14.80 36.50 16.99
C SER A 261 -15.85 36.62 15.87
N ASN A 262 -16.60 37.72 15.76
CA ASN A 262 -17.54 37.90 14.63
C ASN A 262 -16.82 38.29 13.33
N THR A 263 -15.79 39.15 13.41
CA THR A 263 -15.01 39.60 12.25
C THR A 263 -14.20 38.46 11.65
N ILE A 264 -13.59 37.64 12.50
CA ILE A 264 -12.76 36.51 12.06
C ILE A 264 -13.63 35.46 11.34
N VAL A 265 -14.80 35.10 11.90
CA VAL A 265 -15.77 34.20 11.25
C VAL A 265 -16.26 34.74 9.91
N ALA A 266 -16.57 36.04 9.81
CA ALA A 266 -17.01 36.66 8.56
C ALA A 266 -15.91 36.67 7.48
N ASN A 267 -14.63 36.79 7.88
CA ASN A 267 -13.51 36.64 6.95
C ASN A 267 -13.40 35.19 6.44
N MET A 268 -13.47 34.20 7.34
CA MET A 268 -13.40 32.77 6.98
C MET A 268 -14.56 32.36 6.06
N GLU A 269 -15.78 32.83 6.33
CA GLU A 269 -16.94 32.66 5.44
C GLU A 269 -16.67 33.24 4.05
N SER A 270 -16.12 34.45 3.98
CA SER A 270 -15.80 35.10 2.70
C SER A 270 -14.75 34.32 1.90
N HIS A 271 -13.77 33.72 2.57
CA HIS A 271 -12.69 32.96 1.92
C HIS A 271 -13.17 31.61 1.39
N ILE A 272 -13.91 30.84 2.20
CA ILE A 272 -14.51 29.58 1.76
C ILE A 272 -15.42 29.85 0.57
N ARG A 273 -16.33 30.83 0.66
CA ARG A 273 -17.21 31.21 -0.46
C ARG A 273 -16.42 31.69 -1.70
N GLN A 274 -15.32 32.43 -1.53
CA GLN A 274 -14.46 32.85 -2.65
C GLN A 274 -13.83 31.64 -3.37
N LEU A 275 -13.39 30.63 -2.63
CA LEU A 275 -12.73 29.43 -3.17
C LEU A 275 -13.74 28.47 -3.82
N VAL A 276 -14.93 28.30 -3.25
CA VAL A 276 -16.03 27.52 -3.86
C VAL A 276 -16.46 28.14 -5.20
N LEU A 277 -16.52 29.48 -5.28
CA LEU A 277 -16.84 30.20 -6.53
C LEU A 277 -15.84 30.00 -7.68
N VAL A 278 -14.68 29.38 -7.41
CA VAL A 278 -13.66 29.03 -8.40
C VAL A 278 -13.34 27.54 -8.46
N GLY A 279 -14.19 26.68 -7.89
CA GLY A 279 -14.15 25.22 -8.08
C GLY A 279 -13.80 24.37 -6.84
N ALA A 280 -13.44 24.97 -5.70
CA ALA A 280 -13.06 24.19 -4.51
C ALA A 280 -14.26 23.43 -3.93
N THR A 281 -14.14 22.11 -3.80
CA THR A 281 -15.18 21.23 -3.25
C THR A 281 -14.88 20.68 -1.86
N GLU A 282 -13.64 20.78 -1.39
CA GLU A 282 -13.19 20.15 -0.14
C GLU A 282 -12.20 21.03 0.64
N PHE A 283 -12.40 21.09 1.95
CA PHE A 283 -11.68 21.99 2.85
C PHE A 283 -11.28 21.29 4.16
N ILE A 284 -10.18 21.73 4.75
CA ILE A 284 -9.76 21.39 6.11
C ILE A 284 -9.66 22.70 6.90
N VAL A 285 -10.52 22.86 7.91
CA VAL A 285 -10.64 24.11 8.68
C VAL A 285 -10.53 23.82 10.18
N PRO A 286 -9.30 23.82 10.73
CA PRO A 286 -9.10 23.65 12.17
C PRO A 286 -9.65 24.85 12.97
N ASN A 287 -10.10 24.60 14.19
CA ASN A 287 -10.46 25.67 15.13
C ASN A 287 -9.20 26.26 15.81
N LEU A 288 -9.35 27.24 16.71
CA LEU A 288 -8.20 27.82 17.40
C LEU A 288 -7.90 27.13 18.75
N PRO A 289 -6.64 26.78 19.03
CA PRO A 289 -6.22 26.22 20.32
C PRO A 289 -6.34 27.27 21.45
N PRO A 290 -6.22 26.88 22.74
CA PRO A 290 -6.35 27.79 23.89
C PRO A 290 -5.21 28.83 23.98
N LEU A 291 -5.34 29.92 23.20
CA LEU A 291 -4.36 31.00 23.10
C LEU A 291 -4.04 31.66 24.44
N ASP A 292 -4.94 31.59 25.43
CA ASP A 292 -4.74 32.10 26.78
C ASP A 292 -3.66 31.36 27.59
N LEU A 293 -3.24 30.17 27.13
CA LEU A 293 -2.21 29.34 27.73
C LEU A 293 -0.83 29.48 27.05
N THR A 294 -0.73 30.27 25.97
CA THR A 294 0.57 30.58 25.35
C THR A 294 1.47 31.41 26.29
N PRO A 295 2.80 31.23 26.31
CA PRO A 295 3.69 32.01 27.18
C PRO A 295 3.57 33.54 26.98
N GLU A 296 3.24 33.99 25.77
CA GLU A 296 2.89 35.38 25.44
C GLU A 296 1.67 35.85 26.24
N VAL A 297 0.55 35.12 26.23
CA VAL A 297 -0.67 35.54 26.91
C VAL A 297 -0.62 35.27 28.43
N LEU A 298 0.11 34.24 28.88
CA LEU A 298 0.43 34.04 30.30
C LEU A 298 1.19 35.24 30.90
N SER A 299 1.94 36.00 30.11
CA SER A 299 2.58 37.26 30.55
C SER A 299 1.60 38.44 30.72
N ARG A 300 0.40 38.36 30.14
CA ARG A 300 -0.66 39.39 30.19
C ARG A 300 -1.48 39.24 31.48
N SER A 301 -2.25 40.26 31.86
CA SER A 301 -3.03 40.21 33.12
C SER A 301 -4.17 39.18 33.07
N GLN A 302 -4.57 38.64 34.22
CA GLN A 302 -5.64 37.63 34.32
C GLN A 302 -6.93 38.02 33.58
N ASN A 303 -7.31 39.30 33.61
CA ASN A 303 -8.48 39.79 32.88
C ASN A 303 -8.30 39.69 31.36
N GLN A 304 -7.09 39.95 30.85
CA GLN A 304 -6.76 39.78 29.42
C GLN A 304 -6.74 38.29 29.03
N GLN A 305 -6.16 37.41 29.88
CA GLN A 305 -6.20 35.96 29.69
C GLN A 305 -7.66 35.45 29.60
N SER A 306 -8.51 35.79 30.57
CA SER A 306 -9.91 35.39 30.56
C SER A 306 -10.72 36.01 29.41
N THR A 307 -10.38 37.23 28.96
CA THR A 307 -10.99 37.83 27.77
C THR A 307 -10.60 37.05 26.51
N MET A 308 -9.30 36.74 26.35
CA MET A 308 -8.75 35.93 25.25
C MET A 308 -9.48 34.57 25.19
N ARG A 309 -9.52 33.85 26.31
CA ARG A 309 -10.23 32.56 26.43
C ARG A 309 -11.69 32.66 25.98
N SER A 310 -12.40 33.71 26.41
CA SER A 310 -13.81 33.89 26.07
C SER A 310 -14.05 34.23 24.59
N GLU A 311 -13.17 34.99 23.95
CA GLU A 311 -13.29 35.32 22.52
C GLU A 311 -12.88 34.13 21.63
N VAL A 312 -11.88 33.33 22.02
CA VAL A 312 -11.49 32.10 21.30
C VAL A 312 -12.61 31.05 21.36
N ILE A 313 -13.20 30.79 22.53
CA ILE A 313 -14.37 29.91 22.66
C ILE A 313 -15.55 30.43 21.82
N SER A 314 -15.80 31.74 21.87
CA SER A 314 -16.82 32.42 21.06
C SER A 314 -16.54 32.34 19.55
N TYR A 315 -15.27 32.29 19.12
CA TYR A 315 -14.88 32.04 17.74
C TYR A 315 -15.14 30.58 17.35
N ASN A 316 -14.60 29.61 18.09
CA ASN A 316 -14.72 28.18 17.76
C ASN A 316 -16.19 27.72 17.66
N GLN A 317 -17.06 28.18 18.57
CA GLN A 317 -18.50 27.90 18.53
C GLN A 317 -19.18 28.45 17.27
N LYS A 318 -18.82 29.67 16.84
CA LYS A 318 -19.35 30.29 15.63
C LYS A 318 -18.78 29.68 14.37
N LEU A 319 -17.51 29.28 14.37
CA LEU A 319 -16.85 28.59 13.26
C LEU A 319 -17.51 27.22 13.02
N SER A 320 -17.71 26.40 14.06
CA SER A 320 -18.47 25.14 13.96
C SER A 320 -19.90 25.37 13.44
N THR A 321 -20.58 26.43 13.89
CA THR A 321 -21.91 26.79 13.37
C THR A 321 -21.86 27.21 11.90
N LEU A 322 -20.83 27.97 11.49
CA LEU A 322 -20.63 28.41 10.11
C LEU A 322 -20.37 27.22 9.19
N ILE A 323 -19.46 26.33 9.56
CA ILE A 323 -19.05 25.18 8.76
C ILE A 323 -20.25 24.27 8.48
N ASN A 324 -21.00 23.88 9.52
CA ASN A 324 -22.24 23.09 9.37
C ASN A 324 -23.25 23.75 8.41
N ASN A 325 -23.34 25.08 8.37
CA ASN A 325 -24.19 25.78 7.41
C ASN A 325 -23.59 25.76 5.99
N LEU A 326 -22.29 26.02 5.82
CA LEU A 326 -21.65 26.10 4.50
C LEU A 326 -21.56 24.74 3.80
N THR A 327 -21.26 23.66 4.53
CA THR A 327 -21.28 22.28 4.00
C THR A 327 -22.61 21.97 3.32
N ILE A 328 -23.73 22.33 3.96
CA ILE A 328 -25.09 22.10 3.46
C ILE A 328 -25.51 23.14 2.39
N GLU A 329 -25.15 24.41 2.57
CA GLU A 329 -25.55 25.50 1.65
C GLU A 329 -24.82 25.42 0.30
N LEU A 330 -23.54 25.04 0.31
CA LEU A 330 -22.67 25.04 -0.86
C LEU A 330 -22.45 23.64 -1.45
N ASN A 331 -22.86 22.57 -0.76
CA ASN A 331 -22.60 21.18 -1.14
C ASN A 331 -21.09 20.90 -1.31
N VAL A 332 -20.33 21.16 -0.25
CA VAL A 332 -18.87 20.99 -0.18
C VAL A 332 -18.48 20.26 1.09
N ASN A 333 -17.43 19.44 1.04
CA ASN A 333 -16.91 18.78 2.23
C ASN A 333 -16.04 19.76 3.05
N ILE A 334 -16.18 19.75 4.37
CA ILE A 334 -15.39 20.61 5.27
C ILE A 334 -15.03 19.83 6.53
N HIS A 335 -13.81 19.32 6.56
CA HIS A 335 -13.23 18.64 7.71
C HIS A 335 -12.90 19.63 8.83
N THR A 336 -13.19 19.27 10.08
CA THR A 336 -12.93 20.12 11.26
C THR A 336 -11.99 19.45 12.25
N ILE A 337 -10.81 20.04 12.44
CA ILE A 337 -9.86 19.61 13.47
C ILE A 337 -10.12 20.42 14.75
N ASP A 338 -10.51 19.74 15.84
CA ASP A 338 -10.72 20.37 17.15
C ASP A 338 -9.39 20.58 17.90
N ALA A 339 -8.58 21.52 17.39
CA ALA A 339 -7.34 21.96 18.00
C ALA A 339 -7.55 22.54 19.41
N TRP A 340 -8.75 22.96 19.79
CA TRP A 340 -9.05 23.38 21.16
C TRP A 340 -9.07 22.19 22.12
N SER A 341 -9.85 21.15 21.84
CA SER A 341 -10.01 20.03 22.77
C SER A 341 -8.69 19.27 22.93
N ILE A 342 -8.07 18.83 21.83
CA ILE A 342 -6.83 18.04 21.88
C ILE A 342 -5.68 18.77 22.60
N PHE A 343 -5.59 20.11 22.52
CA PHE A 343 -4.62 20.88 23.33
C PHE A 343 -4.92 20.83 24.83
N ASN A 344 -6.20 20.90 25.25
CA ASN A 344 -6.55 20.81 26.68
C ASN A 344 -6.34 19.38 27.21
N ASP A 345 -6.50 18.36 26.39
CA ASP A 345 -6.33 16.95 26.77
C ASP A 345 -4.83 16.59 26.85
N ILE A 346 -4.03 17.00 25.85
CA ILE A 346 -2.56 16.95 25.88
C ILE A 346 -1.97 17.73 27.08
N LEU A 347 -2.61 18.82 27.52
CA LEU A 347 -2.18 19.56 28.72
C LEU A 347 -2.50 18.84 30.05
N GLN A 348 -3.45 17.90 30.04
CA GLN A 348 -3.79 17.06 31.20
C GLN A 348 -2.89 15.81 31.24
N ASN A 349 -2.64 15.19 30.09
CA ASN A 349 -1.93 13.92 29.95
C ASN A 349 -0.48 14.08 29.44
N LYS A 350 0.11 15.28 29.57
CA LYS A 350 1.39 15.73 28.98
C LYS A 350 2.58 14.76 29.16
N GLU A 351 2.64 14.03 30.28
CA GLU A 351 3.64 12.99 30.55
C GLU A 351 3.62 11.87 29.49
N ALA A 352 2.43 11.46 29.03
CA ALA A 352 2.24 10.45 27.98
C ALA A 352 2.88 10.83 26.65
N LEU A 353 3.09 12.13 26.40
CA LEU A 353 3.69 12.68 25.19
C LEU A 353 5.16 13.09 25.36
N GLY A 354 5.76 12.83 26.53
CA GLY A 354 7.14 13.19 26.86
C GLY A 354 7.36 14.66 27.25
N PHE A 355 6.30 15.46 27.44
CA PHE A 355 6.43 16.88 27.78
C PHE A 355 6.74 17.11 29.27
N THR A 356 7.89 17.74 29.57
CA THR A 356 8.26 18.15 30.93
C THR A 356 7.96 19.63 31.24
N ASP A 357 7.76 20.48 30.22
CA ASP A 357 7.38 21.90 30.40
C ASP A 357 6.31 22.34 29.40
N THR A 358 5.10 22.61 29.90
CA THR A 358 3.94 23.05 29.09
C THR A 358 3.60 24.54 29.24
N GLN A 359 4.45 25.33 29.93
CA GLN A 359 4.14 26.72 30.28
C GLN A 359 5.23 27.74 29.86
N ASN A 360 6.46 27.27 29.64
CA ASN A 360 7.57 28.11 29.19
C ASN A 360 7.92 27.83 27.72
N ALA A 361 8.62 28.77 27.10
CA ALA A 361 9.24 28.58 25.79
C ALA A 361 10.55 27.79 25.90
N ALA A 362 10.78 26.86 24.96
CA ALA A 362 12.07 26.19 24.78
C ALA A 362 13.17 27.19 24.37
N CYS A 363 12.84 28.14 23.50
CA CYS A 363 13.71 29.26 23.11
C CYS A 363 13.50 30.46 24.04
N ARG A 364 14.57 30.93 24.69
CA ARG A 364 14.51 31.89 25.80
C ARG A 364 15.08 33.26 25.42
N GLY A 365 14.38 33.92 24.49
CA GLY A 365 14.66 35.30 24.10
C GLY A 365 13.44 36.03 23.54
N GLY A 366 13.66 36.95 22.60
CA GLY A 366 12.59 37.74 21.98
C GLY A 366 12.48 39.19 22.47
N SER A 367 13.23 40.09 21.82
CA SER A 367 12.96 41.54 21.76
C SER A 367 13.43 42.09 20.41
N SER A 368 12.71 41.67 19.35
CA SER A 368 12.92 42.12 17.97
C SER A 368 12.39 43.55 17.75
N LEU A 369 12.67 44.11 16.57
CA LEU A 369 12.18 45.42 16.13
C LEU A 369 10.68 45.41 15.74
N LEU A 370 10.11 44.22 15.54
CA LEU A 370 8.70 43.97 15.25
C LEU A 370 7.96 43.45 16.50
N PRO A 371 6.64 43.70 16.64
CA PRO A 371 5.87 43.33 17.84
C PRO A 371 5.50 41.84 17.93
N LEU A 372 6.00 40.98 17.04
CA LEU A 372 5.81 39.53 17.09
C LEU A 372 6.79 38.91 18.09
N PRO A 373 6.38 37.98 18.97
CA PRO A 373 7.17 37.54 20.11
C PRO A 373 8.16 36.42 19.76
N ILE A 374 8.77 36.50 18.57
CA ILE A 374 9.70 35.53 18.00
C ILE A 374 11.11 35.63 18.62
N CYS A 375 11.85 34.53 18.56
CA CYS A 375 13.26 34.48 18.93
C CYS A 375 14.18 35.13 17.87
N ASN A 376 15.36 35.55 18.31
CA ASN A 376 16.38 36.24 17.52
C ASN A 376 17.57 35.30 17.27
N ASN A 377 18.42 35.66 16.31
CA ASN A 377 19.65 34.91 16.05
C ASN A 377 20.54 34.89 17.31
N GLY A 378 20.89 33.70 17.78
CA GLY A 378 21.69 33.50 18.99
C GLY A 378 20.91 33.57 20.32
N ASP A 379 19.58 33.68 20.31
CA ASP A 379 18.78 33.47 21.53
C ASP A 379 18.91 32.00 22.01
N PRO A 380 19.06 31.74 23.33
CA PRO A 380 19.38 30.41 23.83
C PRO A 380 18.17 29.46 23.78
N VAL A 381 18.34 28.32 23.10
CA VAL A 381 17.36 27.23 23.01
C VAL A 381 17.69 26.12 24.02
N SER A 382 16.66 25.49 24.60
CA SER A 382 16.80 24.27 25.39
C SER A 382 17.46 23.16 24.55
N PRO A 383 18.49 22.45 25.05
CA PRO A 383 19.04 21.27 24.37
C PRO A 383 18.08 20.07 24.39
N ARG A 384 16.98 20.18 25.14
CA ARG A 384 15.86 19.23 25.18
C ARG A 384 14.60 20.01 24.81
N ALA A 385 14.57 20.57 23.60
CA ALA A 385 13.46 21.41 23.12
C ALA A 385 12.17 20.59 22.94
N ASP A 386 12.30 19.32 22.58
CA ASP A 386 11.19 18.40 22.33
C ASP A 386 10.38 18.04 23.60
N GLU A 387 10.96 18.22 24.80
CA GLU A 387 10.23 18.11 26.07
C GLU A 387 9.33 19.32 26.39
N PHE A 388 9.30 20.34 25.52
CA PHE A 388 8.47 21.54 25.68
C PHE A 388 7.28 21.50 24.73
N LEU A 389 6.13 21.98 25.18
CA LEU A 389 4.96 22.14 24.29
C LEU A 389 5.12 23.38 23.38
N PHE A 390 5.74 24.45 23.89
CA PHE A 390 5.94 25.71 23.16
C PHE A 390 7.41 25.92 22.77
N PHE A 391 7.65 26.20 21.48
CA PHE A 391 9.00 26.49 21.00
C PHE A 391 9.44 27.91 21.36
N ASP A 392 8.63 28.90 20.98
CA ASP A 392 8.77 30.29 21.40
C ASP A 392 7.61 30.71 22.32
N LYS A 393 7.25 31.99 22.37
CA LYS A 393 6.18 32.49 23.24
C LYS A 393 4.76 32.24 22.69
N ALA A 394 4.61 31.82 21.44
CA ALA A 394 3.30 31.63 20.79
C ALA A 394 3.20 30.29 20.03
N HIS A 395 4.29 29.83 19.41
CA HIS A 395 4.26 28.69 18.49
C HIS A 395 4.60 27.36 19.18
N PRO A 396 3.98 26.23 18.78
CA PRO A 396 4.30 24.90 19.31
C PRO A 396 5.68 24.39 18.89
N THR A 397 6.17 23.35 19.58
CA THR A 397 7.33 22.55 19.12
C THR A 397 6.93 21.56 18.01
N ARG A 398 7.93 21.01 17.32
CA ARG A 398 7.75 19.98 16.28
C ARG A 398 7.00 18.75 16.81
N VAL A 399 7.22 18.41 18.07
CA VAL A 399 6.54 17.30 18.77
C VAL A 399 5.03 17.56 18.85
N MET A 400 4.64 18.77 19.27
CA MET A 400 3.23 19.16 19.28
C MET A 400 2.63 19.28 17.87
N HIS A 401 3.38 19.80 16.90
CA HIS A 401 2.96 19.84 15.50
C HIS A 401 2.74 18.45 14.89
N ARG A 402 3.57 17.46 15.25
CA ARG A 402 3.41 16.06 14.86
C ARG A 402 2.10 15.47 15.40
N PHE A 403 1.77 15.69 16.68
CA PHE A 403 0.51 15.21 17.25
C PHE A 403 -0.73 15.89 16.65
N ILE A 404 -0.66 17.19 16.34
CA ILE A 404 -1.71 17.90 15.58
C ILE A 404 -1.82 17.31 14.16
N GLY A 405 -0.71 16.87 13.56
CA GLY A 405 -0.67 16.15 12.29
C GLY A 405 -1.40 14.82 12.35
N HIS A 406 -0.98 13.89 13.23
CA HIS A 406 -1.62 12.58 13.38
C HIS A 406 -3.10 12.68 13.78
N TYR A 407 -3.45 13.55 14.73
CA TYR A 407 -4.85 13.83 15.08
C TYR A 407 -5.63 14.44 13.89
N GLY A 408 -4.97 15.24 13.05
CA GLY A 408 -5.54 15.77 11.82
C GLY A 408 -5.88 14.65 10.84
N VAL A 409 -4.94 13.75 10.57
CA VAL A 409 -5.14 12.54 9.76
C VAL A 409 -6.29 11.70 10.32
N GLU A 410 -6.28 11.39 11.61
CA GLU A 410 -7.32 10.60 12.28
C GLU A 410 -8.74 11.21 12.20
N LYS A 411 -8.86 12.53 12.11
CA LYS A 411 -10.17 13.23 11.99
C LYS A 411 -10.59 13.53 10.56
N ILE A 412 -9.80 13.13 9.56
CA ILE A 412 -10.08 13.32 8.12
C ILE A 412 -10.21 11.96 7.42
N GLY A 413 -9.39 10.99 7.80
CA GLY A 413 -9.37 9.64 7.24
C GLY A 413 -10.57 8.79 7.64
N ILE A 414 -10.81 7.76 6.82
CA ILE A 414 -11.78 6.71 7.11
C ILE A 414 -11.11 5.71 8.06
N PRO A 415 -11.73 5.34 9.19
CA PRO A 415 -11.17 4.38 10.13
C PRO A 415 -10.80 3.02 9.53
N ASP A 416 -9.61 2.56 9.89
CA ASP A 416 -8.94 1.30 9.53
C ASP A 416 -8.09 0.99 10.77
N THR A 417 -8.60 0.19 11.71
CA THR A 417 -8.09 0.17 13.09
C THR A 417 -6.81 -0.64 13.23
N ASP A 418 -6.76 -1.79 12.58
CA ASP A 418 -5.64 -2.72 12.69
C ASP A 418 -4.57 -2.46 11.64
N GLY A 419 -4.82 -1.61 10.63
CA GLY A 419 -3.85 -1.19 9.62
C GLY A 419 -3.64 -2.18 8.48
N ASP A 420 -4.57 -3.09 8.20
CA ASP A 420 -4.47 -4.01 7.05
C ASP A 420 -4.82 -3.35 5.70
N GLY A 421 -5.61 -2.28 5.70
CA GLY A 421 -6.03 -1.52 4.52
C GLY A 421 -7.53 -1.62 4.20
N VAL A 422 -8.25 -2.55 4.83
CA VAL A 422 -9.71 -2.61 4.85
C VAL A 422 -10.24 -1.68 5.94
N ILE A 423 -11.30 -0.94 5.64
CA ILE A 423 -11.88 0.03 6.58
C ILE A 423 -12.84 -0.67 7.56
N ASP A 424 -12.89 -0.21 8.83
CA ASP A 424 -13.69 -0.80 9.93
C ASP A 424 -15.18 -1.09 9.61
N SER A 425 -15.73 -0.46 8.56
CA SER A 425 -17.12 -0.61 8.14
C SER A 425 -17.36 -1.70 7.10
N LEU A 426 -16.28 -2.35 6.64
CA LEU A 426 -16.25 -3.46 5.69
C LEU A 426 -15.46 -4.65 6.27
N ASP A 427 -14.46 -4.37 7.10
CA ASP A 427 -13.72 -5.34 7.91
C ASP A 427 -14.65 -6.17 8.81
N LEU A 428 -14.43 -7.49 8.83
CA LEU A 428 -15.08 -8.47 9.71
C LEU A 428 -14.12 -9.06 10.76
N CYS A 429 -12.82 -8.77 10.64
CA CYS A 429 -11.70 -9.44 11.30
C CYS A 429 -10.83 -8.45 12.09
N GLU A 430 -11.42 -7.65 13.01
CA GLU A 430 -10.90 -6.52 13.83
C GLU A 430 -9.38 -6.42 14.17
N TRP A 431 -8.62 -7.52 14.12
CA TRP A 431 -7.18 -7.59 14.29
C TRP A 431 -6.52 -8.63 13.37
N THR A 432 -6.19 -8.26 12.13
CA THR A 432 -5.69 -9.18 11.12
C THR A 432 -4.23 -9.59 11.35
N GLN A 433 -4.00 -10.90 11.40
CA GLN A 433 -2.72 -11.50 11.78
C GLN A 433 -1.69 -11.46 10.65
N ASN A 434 -2.10 -11.68 9.40
CA ASN A 434 -1.22 -11.66 8.23
C ASN A 434 -1.78 -10.81 7.08
N ARG A 435 -1.16 -9.64 6.87
CA ARG A 435 -1.55 -8.65 5.85
C ARG A 435 -1.12 -8.99 4.41
N THR A 436 -0.48 -10.14 4.17
CA THR A 436 -0.07 -10.57 2.82
C THR A 436 -1.11 -11.43 2.09
N SER A 437 -2.18 -11.83 2.78
CA SER A 437 -3.16 -12.81 2.29
C SER A 437 -4.56 -12.43 2.79
N LEU A 438 -4.97 -11.19 2.49
CA LEU A 438 -6.25 -10.59 2.84
C LEU A 438 -7.31 -10.92 1.79
N ASP A 439 -8.57 -11.02 2.22
CA ASP A 439 -9.73 -10.97 1.34
C ASP A 439 -10.40 -9.59 1.33
N ALA A 440 -11.61 -9.49 0.75
CA ALA A 440 -12.34 -8.22 0.65
C ALA A 440 -13.00 -7.80 1.97
N GLU A 441 -13.01 -8.70 2.95
CA GLU A 441 -13.61 -8.57 4.28
C GLU A 441 -12.55 -8.37 5.38
N GLY A 442 -11.28 -8.19 5.01
CA GLY A 442 -10.14 -7.98 5.91
C GLY A 442 -9.54 -9.27 6.48
N CYS A 443 -10.17 -10.42 6.31
CA CYS A 443 -9.74 -11.64 6.98
C CYS A 443 -8.48 -12.22 6.31
N SER A 444 -7.44 -12.47 7.11
CA SER A 444 -6.30 -13.28 6.63
C SER A 444 -6.67 -14.76 6.56
N TRP A 445 -5.98 -15.54 5.71
CA TRP A 445 -6.29 -16.97 5.50
C TRP A 445 -6.51 -17.78 6.79
N ASN A 446 -5.71 -17.59 7.85
CA ASN A 446 -5.87 -18.28 9.13
C ASN A 446 -7.20 -17.97 9.86
N GLN A 447 -7.81 -16.81 9.59
CA GLN A 447 -9.00 -16.28 10.28
C GLN A 447 -10.29 -16.54 9.51
N ARG A 448 -10.18 -16.96 8.25
CA ARG A 448 -11.32 -17.39 7.42
C ARG A 448 -11.82 -18.76 7.86
N ASP A 449 -13.02 -19.07 7.42
CA ASP A 449 -13.76 -20.31 7.61
C ASP A 449 -14.29 -20.65 6.20
N ASP A 450 -13.53 -21.44 5.45
CA ASP A 450 -13.70 -21.58 3.99
C ASP A 450 -14.74 -22.64 3.58
N ASP A 451 -15.11 -23.57 4.47
CA ASP A 451 -16.18 -24.56 4.26
C ASP A 451 -17.46 -24.30 5.10
N LEU A 452 -17.38 -23.34 6.04
CA LEU A 452 -18.46 -22.79 6.86
C LEU A 452 -18.97 -23.75 7.95
N ASP A 453 -18.09 -24.60 8.49
CA ASP A 453 -18.39 -25.47 9.64
C ASP A 453 -18.41 -24.72 11.00
N GLY A 454 -17.77 -23.55 11.07
CA GLY A 454 -17.65 -22.70 12.26
C GLY A 454 -16.28 -22.70 12.97
N ILE A 455 -15.28 -23.41 12.44
CA ILE A 455 -13.88 -23.41 12.87
C ILE A 455 -13.04 -22.69 11.80
N SER A 456 -12.19 -21.75 12.22
CA SER A 456 -11.35 -21.03 11.26
C SER A 456 -10.15 -21.86 10.80
N ASN A 457 -9.82 -21.79 9.51
CA ASN A 457 -8.73 -22.47 8.79
C ASN A 457 -7.39 -22.61 9.55
N GLY A 458 -7.03 -21.66 10.41
CA GLY A 458 -5.79 -21.68 11.20
C GLY A 458 -5.81 -22.58 12.44
N ASP A 459 -6.99 -22.98 12.92
CA ASP A 459 -7.23 -23.93 14.02
C ASP A 459 -7.90 -25.23 13.54
N ASP A 460 -8.39 -25.28 12.29
CA ASP A 460 -8.96 -26.45 11.62
C ASP A 460 -7.88 -27.48 11.18
N LEU A 461 -8.22 -28.77 11.24
CA LEU A 461 -7.41 -29.91 10.80
C LEU A 461 -8.09 -30.76 9.72
N CYS A 462 -9.37 -30.51 9.40
CA CYS A 462 -10.21 -31.28 8.49
C CYS A 462 -10.88 -30.41 7.41
N PRO A 463 -10.13 -29.56 6.68
CA PRO A 463 -10.72 -28.62 5.73
C PRO A 463 -11.51 -29.34 4.64
N GLN A 464 -12.62 -28.73 4.23
CA GLN A 464 -13.69 -29.27 3.38
C GLN A 464 -14.70 -30.17 4.12
N THR A 465 -14.99 -29.87 5.38
CA THR A 465 -16.15 -30.46 6.09
C THR A 465 -17.46 -29.96 5.48
N SER A 466 -18.49 -30.81 5.42
CA SER A 466 -19.78 -30.44 4.83
C SER A 466 -20.59 -29.52 5.74
N THR A 467 -21.04 -28.38 5.18
CA THR A 467 -21.63 -27.19 5.84
C THR A 467 -22.94 -27.39 6.66
N GLU A 468 -23.39 -28.61 6.91
CA GLU A 468 -24.47 -28.92 7.89
C GLU A 468 -24.09 -30.04 8.90
N GLU A 469 -22.86 -30.55 8.87
CA GLU A 469 -22.38 -31.58 9.80
C GLU A 469 -21.90 -31.00 11.14
N SER A 470 -21.90 -31.83 12.19
CA SER A 470 -21.53 -31.38 13.54
C SER A 470 -20.09 -31.76 13.88
N VAL A 471 -19.21 -30.77 13.86
CA VAL A 471 -17.76 -30.94 14.08
C VAL A 471 -17.33 -30.85 15.54
N ASP A 472 -16.09 -31.24 15.82
CA ASP A 472 -15.44 -31.02 17.12
C ASP A 472 -14.55 -29.77 17.16
N SER A 473 -13.59 -29.73 18.11
CA SER A 473 -12.70 -28.59 18.29
C SER A 473 -11.61 -28.44 17.22
N ASN A 474 -11.54 -29.35 16.24
CA ASN A 474 -10.53 -29.38 15.18
C ASN A 474 -11.13 -29.34 13.76
N GLY A 475 -12.40 -28.94 13.61
CA GLY A 475 -13.14 -28.91 12.33
C GLY A 475 -13.56 -30.29 11.78
N CYS A 476 -13.26 -31.37 12.50
CA CYS A 476 -13.53 -32.73 12.02
C CYS A 476 -14.94 -33.21 12.37
N SER A 477 -15.73 -33.61 11.38
CA SER A 477 -16.99 -34.35 11.56
C SER A 477 -16.74 -35.82 11.97
N PRO A 478 -17.75 -36.53 12.50
CA PRO A 478 -17.68 -37.98 12.69
C PRO A 478 -17.36 -38.79 11.42
N ASN A 479 -17.61 -38.24 10.21
CA ASN A 479 -17.27 -38.90 8.95
C ASN A 479 -15.77 -38.82 8.61
N GLN A 480 -15.05 -37.83 9.15
CA GLN A 480 -13.61 -37.59 8.89
C GLN A 480 -12.70 -38.09 10.02
N ARG A 481 -13.26 -38.58 11.13
CA ARG A 481 -12.52 -39.04 12.31
C ARG A 481 -12.54 -40.55 12.44
N ASP A 482 -11.38 -41.09 12.76
CA ASP A 482 -11.12 -42.43 13.27
C ASP A 482 -10.46 -42.22 14.64
N THR A 483 -11.24 -42.43 15.72
CA THR A 483 -10.83 -42.01 17.07
C THR A 483 -9.79 -42.93 17.72
N ASP A 484 -9.64 -44.18 17.28
CA ASP A 484 -8.71 -45.13 17.89
C ASP A 484 -7.72 -45.84 16.93
N GLY A 485 -7.95 -45.78 15.61
CA GLY A 485 -7.00 -46.10 14.56
C GLY A 485 -7.19 -47.44 13.85
N ASP A 486 -8.42 -47.97 13.73
CA ASP A 486 -8.67 -49.23 13.00
C ASP A 486 -9.01 -49.06 11.51
N GLY A 487 -9.51 -47.90 11.10
CA GLY A 487 -9.87 -47.57 9.72
C GLY A 487 -11.37 -47.41 9.44
N ILE A 488 -12.26 -47.62 10.42
CA ILE A 488 -13.66 -47.21 10.36
C ILE A 488 -13.78 -45.78 10.92
N ASN A 489 -14.81 -45.03 10.53
CA ASN A 489 -15.03 -43.67 11.03
C ASN A 489 -16.10 -43.61 12.12
N ASP A 490 -15.97 -42.65 13.04
CA ASP A 490 -16.86 -42.45 14.21
C ASP A 490 -18.36 -42.37 13.88
N ALA A 491 -18.71 -42.12 12.61
CA ALA A 491 -20.08 -42.06 12.12
C ALA A 491 -20.72 -43.44 11.88
N ASN A 492 -19.92 -44.44 11.51
CA ASN A 492 -20.37 -45.80 11.16
C ASN A 492 -19.89 -46.87 12.16
N ASP A 493 -18.86 -46.56 12.95
CA ASP A 493 -18.26 -47.39 14.00
C ASP A 493 -19.20 -47.54 15.23
N SER A 494 -19.49 -48.78 15.63
CA SER A 494 -20.33 -49.09 16.80
C SER A 494 -19.61 -48.92 18.15
N CYS A 495 -18.28 -48.96 18.19
CA CYS A 495 -17.44 -48.84 19.38
C CYS A 495 -16.27 -47.80 19.25
N PRO A 496 -16.50 -46.48 18.98
CA PRO A 496 -15.47 -45.51 18.53
C PRO A 496 -14.33 -45.08 19.49
N ASN A 497 -13.86 -45.97 20.36
CA ASN A 497 -12.88 -45.76 21.41
C ASN A 497 -12.18 -47.08 21.83
N SER A 498 -12.35 -48.21 21.13
CA SER A 498 -11.93 -49.56 21.58
C SER A 498 -11.63 -50.62 20.49
N SER A 499 -10.84 -50.35 19.46
CA SER A 499 -10.38 -51.38 18.48
C SER A 499 -9.70 -52.63 19.07
N GLY A 500 -9.79 -53.75 18.33
CA GLY A 500 -9.31 -55.07 18.80
C GLY A 500 -9.11 -56.13 17.71
N LEU A 501 -9.61 -57.34 17.98
CA LEU A 501 -10.07 -58.25 16.93
C LEU A 501 -11.57 -57.99 16.83
N ASP A 502 -12.04 -57.94 15.59
CA ASP A 502 -13.40 -57.64 15.16
C ASP A 502 -13.66 -58.64 14.01
N TYR A 503 -14.80 -59.34 14.05
CA TYR A 503 -15.16 -60.39 13.10
C TYR A 503 -16.05 -59.86 11.96
N ASP A 504 -17.00 -58.97 12.27
CA ASP A 504 -18.02 -58.51 11.33
C ASP A 504 -17.61 -57.22 10.58
N GLN A 505 -16.67 -56.47 11.15
CA GLN A 505 -16.14 -55.16 10.73
C GLN A 505 -17.15 -54.01 10.91
N ASP A 506 -17.88 -53.98 12.03
CA ASP A 506 -18.67 -52.83 12.48
C ASP A 506 -17.92 -51.85 13.43
N GLY A 507 -16.71 -52.22 13.88
CA GLY A 507 -15.87 -51.45 14.81
C GLY A 507 -15.92 -51.94 16.26
N CYS A 508 -16.91 -52.76 16.64
CA CYS A 508 -16.91 -53.43 17.95
C CYS A 508 -16.06 -54.70 17.95
N PRO A 509 -15.11 -54.86 18.90
CA PRO A 509 -14.31 -56.06 18.96
C PRO A 509 -15.02 -57.22 19.68
N ASP A 510 -14.73 -58.46 19.31
CA ASP A 510 -15.27 -59.75 19.85
C ASP A 510 -14.97 -60.03 21.35
N SER A 511 -14.59 -59.00 22.11
CA SER A 511 -14.47 -59.02 23.57
C SER A 511 -15.33 -57.98 24.30
N LEU A 512 -16.06 -57.16 23.55
CA LEU A 512 -16.97 -56.12 24.02
C LEU A 512 -18.36 -56.19 23.37
N ASP A 513 -18.51 -56.90 22.25
CA ASP A 513 -19.81 -57.26 21.71
C ASP A 513 -20.53 -58.37 22.52
N ASP A 514 -21.81 -58.58 22.22
CA ASP A 514 -22.71 -59.63 22.70
C ASP A 514 -23.35 -60.43 21.51
N ASP A 515 -23.01 -60.11 20.25
CA ASP A 515 -23.55 -60.66 18.98
C ASP A 515 -22.45 -60.65 17.88
N ASP A 516 -21.39 -61.47 18.02
CA ASP A 516 -20.11 -61.39 17.25
C ASP A 516 -20.22 -61.42 15.69
N ASP A 517 -21.38 -61.74 15.09
CA ASP A 517 -21.64 -61.60 13.65
C ASP A 517 -22.90 -60.78 13.29
N ASN A 518 -23.48 -60.07 14.27
CA ASN A 518 -24.56 -59.10 14.14
C ASN A 518 -25.85 -59.65 13.46
N ASP A 519 -26.14 -60.94 13.63
CA ASP A 519 -27.33 -61.58 13.04
C ASP A 519 -28.60 -61.51 13.89
N GLY A 520 -28.47 -61.16 15.18
CA GLY A 520 -29.58 -61.05 16.13
C GLY A 520 -29.83 -62.31 16.98
N TYR A 521 -28.98 -63.33 16.86
CA TYR A 521 -28.87 -64.47 17.77
C TYR A 521 -27.56 -64.41 18.60
N PRO A 522 -27.52 -63.60 19.68
CA PRO A 522 -26.38 -63.51 20.60
C PRO A 522 -25.70 -64.85 20.89
N ASP A 523 -24.39 -64.91 20.64
CA ASP A 523 -23.56 -66.10 20.38
C ASP A 523 -23.69 -67.24 21.40
N HIS A 524 -24.10 -66.92 22.63
CA HIS A 524 -24.42 -67.88 23.67
C HIS A 524 -25.68 -68.76 23.42
N ASN A 525 -26.48 -68.49 22.36
CA ASN A 525 -27.63 -69.31 21.96
C ASN A 525 -27.54 -69.90 20.55
N ASP A 526 -26.53 -69.53 19.77
CA ASP A 526 -26.40 -69.90 18.37
C ASP A 526 -25.57 -71.20 18.16
N SER A 527 -25.75 -71.82 16.99
CA SER A 527 -25.03 -72.99 16.48
C SER A 527 -23.79 -72.63 15.64
N CYS A 528 -23.73 -71.43 15.04
CA CYS A 528 -22.67 -70.93 14.16
C CYS A 528 -22.03 -69.59 14.65
N PRO A 529 -21.57 -69.41 15.91
CA PRO A 529 -21.47 -68.08 16.55
C PRO A 529 -20.25 -67.21 16.16
N LEU A 530 -19.71 -67.45 14.96
CA LEU A 530 -18.74 -66.68 14.18
C LEU A 530 -19.01 -67.12 12.74
N GLY A 531 -20.20 -66.78 12.24
CA GLY A 531 -20.85 -67.38 11.08
C GLY A 531 -20.89 -66.43 9.89
N LEU A 532 -22.04 -66.36 9.23
CA LEU A 532 -22.30 -65.40 8.16
C LEU A 532 -22.90 -64.10 8.70
N ILE A 533 -22.15 -63.01 8.51
CA ILE A 533 -22.44 -61.69 9.08
C ILE A 533 -23.81 -61.14 8.65
N GLY A 534 -24.60 -60.71 9.64
CA GLY A 534 -25.79 -59.88 9.49
C GLY A 534 -27.13 -60.63 9.46
N THR A 535 -28.17 -59.97 9.98
CA THR A 535 -29.54 -60.49 10.21
C THR A 535 -30.31 -61.07 9.00
N THR A 536 -29.70 -61.13 7.81
CA THR A 536 -30.35 -61.50 6.55
C THR A 536 -29.94 -62.88 6.06
N GLY A 537 -30.37 -63.90 6.79
CA GLY A 537 -30.48 -65.28 6.30
C GLY A 537 -31.95 -65.72 6.25
N ASN A 538 -32.22 -66.74 5.44
CA ASN A 538 -33.26 -67.69 5.85
C ASN A 538 -32.62 -68.66 6.87
N ASP A 539 -33.47 -69.18 7.74
CA ASP A 539 -33.20 -70.27 8.69
C ASP A 539 -34.43 -71.16 8.57
N MET A 540 -34.38 -72.08 7.59
CA MET A 540 -35.50 -72.89 7.10
C MET A 540 -35.87 -74.01 8.09
N ASP A 541 -34.88 -74.52 8.84
CA ASP A 541 -35.03 -75.53 9.91
C ASP A 541 -35.37 -74.89 11.28
N ASN A 542 -34.88 -73.66 11.55
CA ASN A 542 -34.95 -72.91 12.82
C ASN A 542 -33.93 -73.39 13.88
N ASP A 543 -32.65 -73.47 13.47
CA ASP A 543 -31.49 -73.98 14.22
C ASP A 543 -30.62 -72.86 14.86
N GLY A 544 -30.45 -71.73 14.16
CA GLY A 544 -29.53 -70.63 14.52
C GLY A 544 -28.51 -70.36 13.42
N CYS A 545 -27.85 -71.42 12.91
CA CYS A 545 -27.09 -71.30 11.67
C CYS A 545 -28.02 -70.86 10.52
N LYS A 546 -27.57 -69.91 9.71
CA LYS A 546 -28.28 -69.55 8.47
C LYS A 546 -28.14 -70.68 7.47
N ASP A 547 -29.16 -70.88 6.62
CA ASP A 547 -29.17 -71.96 5.63
C ASP A 547 -27.90 -71.98 4.74
N GLN A 548 -27.33 -70.80 4.46
CA GLN A 548 -26.12 -70.61 3.65
C GLN A 548 -24.81 -71.10 4.31
N GLU A 549 -24.82 -71.38 5.62
CA GLU A 549 -23.72 -71.98 6.39
C GLU A 549 -24.04 -73.34 7.01
N ASP A 550 -25.30 -73.79 6.90
CA ASP A 550 -25.63 -75.22 6.96
C ASP A 550 -25.13 -75.94 5.68
N SER A 551 -25.55 -77.19 5.49
CA SER A 551 -24.96 -78.12 4.53
C SER A 551 -25.91 -79.20 3.97
N ASP A 552 -27.19 -79.14 4.32
CA ASP A 552 -28.30 -80.05 3.92
C ASP A 552 -29.66 -79.34 4.15
N THR A 553 -29.80 -78.10 3.64
CA THR A 553 -30.78 -77.04 3.98
C THR A 553 -32.26 -77.46 3.95
N ASP A 554 -32.76 -78.14 2.92
CA ASP A 554 -34.14 -78.69 2.88
C ASP A 554 -34.22 -80.18 3.26
N GLY A 555 -33.09 -80.89 3.22
CA GLY A 555 -32.96 -82.32 3.46
C GLY A 555 -33.40 -83.24 2.32
N ASP A 556 -33.37 -82.78 1.05
CA ASP A 556 -33.63 -83.58 -0.16
C ASP A 556 -32.78 -84.87 -0.21
N GLN A 557 -31.50 -84.77 0.19
CA GLN A 557 -30.38 -85.74 0.10
C GLN A 557 -29.34 -85.47 -1.01
N VAL A 558 -29.50 -84.47 -1.88
CA VAL A 558 -28.37 -83.79 -2.51
C VAL A 558 -27.91 -82.69 -1.52
N PRO A 559 -26.66 -82.68 -1.03
CA PRO A 559 -26.23 -81.65 -0.07
C PRO A 559 -26.07 -80.28 -0.75
N ASP A 560 -26.25 -79.18 -0.03
CA ASP A 560 -26.19 -77.79 -0.54
C ASP A 560 -24.93 -77.54 -1.36
N SER A 561 -23.78 -78.00 -0.85
CA SER A 561 -22.47 -77.96 -1.52
C SER A 561 -22.39 -78.67 -2.89
N THR A 562 -23.45 -79.39 -3.28
CA THR A 562 -23.66 -80.11 -4.54
C THR A 562 -24.85 -79.56 -5.33
N GLU A 563 -25.86 -79.00 -4.64
CA GLU A 563 -27.03 -78.31 -5.21
C GLU A 563 -26.72 -76.91 -5.72
N ILE A 564 -26.12 -76.08 -4.87
CA ILE A 564 -25.47 -74.81 -5.24
C ILE A 564 -24.47 -75.04 -6.39
N GLN A 565 -23.85 -76.23 -6.44
CA GLN A 565 -22.88 -76.62 -7.47
C GLN A 565 -23.52 -77.11 -8.79
N GLN A 566 -24.82 -77.41 -8.81
CA GLN A 566 -25.61 -77.77 -10.00
C GLN A 566 -26.64 -76.70 -10.37
N GLY A 567 -26.79 -75.67 -9.55
CA GLY A 567 -27.77 -74.61 -9.76
C GLY A 567 -29.18 -74.99 -9.30
N THR A 568 -29.38 -76.08 -8.56
CA THR A 568 -30.67 -76.44 -7.93
C THR A 568 -30.90 -75.58 -6.67
N ASP A 569 -32.11 -75.52 -6.12
CA ASP A 569 -32.45 -74.74 -4.93
C ASP A 569 -32.33 -75.62 -3.68
N PRO A 570 -31.30 -75.46 -2.81
CA PRO A 570 -31.14 -76.25 -1.59
C PRO A 570 -32.29 -76.11 -0.57
N PHE A 571 -33.28 -75.28 -0.89
CA PHE A 571 -34.42 -74.89 -0.06
C PHE A 571 -35.74 -75.51 -0.61
N ASP A 572 -35.76 -76.11 -1.81
CA ASP A 572 -36.95 -76.73 -2.42
C ASP A 572 -36.65 -77.80 -3.52
N SER A 573 -36.65 -79.09 -3.12
CA SER A 573 -36.49 -80.35 -3.90
C SER A 573 -37.18 -80.58 -5.28
N ASP A 574 -37.80 -79.59 -5.93
CA ASP A 574 -38.36 -79.65 -7.30
C ASP A 574 -38.29 -78.23 -7.94
N SER A 575 -37.08 -77.65 -7.96
CA SER A 575 -36.75 -76.21 -7.89
C SER A 575 -37.38 -75.24 -8.91
N ASP A 576 -37.93 -75.72 -10.03
CA ASP A 576 -38.63 -74.89 -11.03
C ASP A 576 -40.13 -75.19 -11.19
N ASP A 577 -40.65 -76.22 -10.51
CA ASP A 577 -42.06 -76.65 -10.57
C ASP A 577 -42.51 -77.09 -11.99
N ASP A 578 -41.58 -77.40 -12.93
CA ASP A 578 -41.88 -78.05 -14.24
C ASP A 578 -42.43 -79.48 -14.03
N GLY A 579 -41.81 -80.20 -13.08
CA GLY A 579 -42.11 -81.57 -12.72
C GLY A 579 -40.99 -82.60 -12.98
N VAL A 580 -39.73 -82.16 -13.08
CA VAL A 580 -38.53 -83.03 -13.22
C VAL A 580 -37.43 -82.67 -12.19
N SER A 581 -37.72 -82.91 -10.91
CA SER A 581 -36.80 -82.87 -9.75
C SER A 581 -35.29 -82.85 -10.08
N ASP A 582 -34.72 -81.65 -9.98
CA ASP A 582 -33.32 -81.31 -9.67
C ASP A 582 -32.25 -82.31 -10.12
N GLY A 583 -31.99 -83.36 -9.34
CA GLY A 583 -31.01 -84.41 -9.67
C GLY A 583 -31.27 -85.24 -10.94
N GLN A 584 -32.14 -84.80 -11.85
CA GLN A 584 -32.48 -85.47 -13.12
C GLN A 584 -32.56 -84.55 -14.36
N ASP A 585 -32.56 -83.22 -14.24
CA ASP A 585 -32.68 -82.31 -15.40
C ASP A 585 -31.36 -81.59 -15.76
N PRO A 586 -31.10 -81.23 -17.05
CA PRO A 586 -29.97 -80.37 -17.43
C PRO A 586 -30.13 -78.88 -17.07
N PHE A 587 -31.36 -78.37 -16.99
CA PHE A 587 -31.68 -76.98 -16.62
C PHE A 587 -32.70 -76.93 -15.46
N PRO A 588 -32.38 -77.50 -14.28
CA PRO A 588 -33.33 -77.69 -13.16
C PRO A 588 -33.78 -76.40 -12.44
N LYS A 589 -33.66 -75.23 -13.10
CA LYS A 589 -34.14 -73.93 -12.60
C LYS A 589 -34.85 -73.08 -13.66
N ASP A 590 -35.08 -73.60 -14.87
CA ASP A 590 -35.85 -72.89 -15.89
C ASP A 590 -37.03 -73.74 -16.38
N PRO A 591 -38.27 -73.47 -15.91
CA PRO A 591 -39.45 -74.24 -16.29
C PRO A 591 -39.93 -73.94 -17.74
N THR A 592 -39.07 -73.31 -18.55
CA THR A 592 -39.24 -73.10 -19.99
C THR A 592 -38.12 -73.68 -20.84
N GLU A 593 -37.01 -74.16 -20.26
CA GLU A 593 -35.87 -74.78 -20.95
C GLU A 593 -35.55 -76.16 -20.36
N TRP A 594 -35.45 -77.19 -21.20
CA TRP A 594 -35.15 -78.57 -20.76
C TRP A 594 -34.13 -79.28 -21.68
N ALA A 595 -33.47 -78.52 -22.55
CA ALA A 595 -32.54 -79.04 -23.56
C ALA A 595 -31.54 -77.98 -24.04
N ASP A 596 -30.27 -78.40 -24.11
CA ASP A 596 -29.14 -77.65 -24.67
C ASP A 596 -28.62 -78.41 -25.92
N SER A 597 -28.69 -77.80 -27.11
CA SER A 597 -28.36 -78.47 -28.38
C SER A 597 -26.87 -78.47 -28.76
N ASP A 598 -26.05 -77.51 -28.31
CA ASP A 598 -24.62 -77.47 -28.64
C ASP A 598 -23.63 -77.43 -27.46
N SER A 599 -24.17 -77.45 -26.25
CA SER A 599 -23.55 -77.74 -24.95
C SER A 599 -22.69 -76.61 -24.37
N ASP A 600 -23.23 -75.39 -24.37
CA ASP A 600 -22.58 -74.20 -23.83
C ASP A 600 -23.20 -73.65 -22.53
N GLY A 601 -24.39 -74.13 -22.15
CA GLY A 601 -25.12 -73.71 -20.94
C GLY A 601 -26.29 -72.74 -21.19
N CYS A 602 -26.62 -72.43 -22.45
CA CYS A 602 -27.78 -71.61 -22.81
C CYS A 602 -28.94 -72.47 -23.39
N GLY A 603 -30.18 -72.01 -23.20
CA GLY A 603 -31.39 -72.78 -23.50
C GLY A 603 -31.87 -72.65 -24.95
N ASP A 604 -32.25 -73.79 -25.56
CA ASP A 604 -32.69 -73.91 -26.96
C ASP A 604 -33.83 -72.96 -27.39
N ASN A 605 -34.61 -72.37 -26.47
CA ASN A 605 -35.68 -71.42 -26.78
C ASN A 605 -35.56 -69.99 -26.22
N SER A 606 -34.42 -69.63 -25.64
CA SER A 606 -34.10 -68.28 -25.11
C SER A 606 -32.86 -67.68 -25.75
N ASP A 607 -31.91 -68.51 -26.20
CA ASP A 607 -30.68 -68.11 -26.89
C ASP A 607 -30.95 -67.44 -28.27
N GLU A 608 -30.30 -66.29 -28.51
CA GLU A 608 -30.35 -65.54 -29.79
C GLU A 608 -29.39 -66.16 -30.85
N PHE A 609 -28.41 -66.97 -30.42
CA PHE A 609 -27.42 -67.66 -31.27
C PHE A 609 -27.33 -69.22 -31.14
N PRO A 610 -28.44 -70.04 -31.21
CA PRO A 610 -28.50 -71.49 -30.86
C PRO A 610 -27.68 -72.54 -31.64
N LEU A 611 -26.55 -72.15 -32.23
CA LEU A 611 -25.56 -72.99 -32.92
C LEU A 611 -24.12 -72.44 -32.76
N ASN A 612 -23.90 -71.50 -31.84
CA ASN A 612 -22.63 -70.84 -31.58
C ASN A 612 -22.29 -70.92 -30.08
N PRO A 613 -21.61 -71.98 -29.59
CA PRO A 613 -21.46 -72.34 -28.17
C PRO A 613 -20.48 -71.45 -27.39
N GLN A 614 -20.52 -70.15 -27.69
CA GLN A 614 -19.65 -69.07 -27.25
C GLN A 614 -20.50 -67.86 -26.83
N GLU A 615 -21.60 -67.54 -27.53
CA GLU A 615 -22.43 -66.33 -27.35
C GLU A 615 -23.91 -66.71 -27.16
N CYS A 616 -24.65 -65.99 -26.30
CA CYS A 616 -26.08 -66.28 -26.08
C CYS A 616 -27.01 -65.06 -26.08
N ILE A 617 -26.47 -63.86 -25.82
CA ILE A 617 -27.20 -62.61 -25.61
C ILE A 617 -26.46 -61.48 -26.35
N ASP A 618 -27.24 -60.55 -26.87
CA ASP A 618 -26.88 -59.26 -27.48
C ASP A 618 -27.78 -58.22 -26.78
N THR A 619 -27.27 -57.58 -25.73
CA THR A 619 -28.08 -56.86 -24.74
C THR A 619 -28.59 -55.50 -25.23
N ASP A 620 -27.84 -54.80 -26.09
CA ASP A 620 -28.21 -53.48 -26.61
C ASP A 620 -28.66 -53.47 -28.09
N GLY A 621 -28.45 -54.55 -28.83
CA GLY A 621 -28.98 -54.79 -30.17
C GLY A 621 -28.10 -54.31 -31.33
N ASP A 622 -26.80 -54.09 -31.11
CA ASP A 622 -25.82 -53.75 -32.14
C ASP A 622 -25.57 -54.92 -33.14
N GLY A 623 -25.44 -56.16 -32.63
CA GLY A 623 -25.13 -57.37 -33.40
C GLY A 623 -23.80 -58.08 -33.08
N ILE A 624 -23.01 -57.57 -32.13
CA ILE A 624 -22.00 -58.31 -31.36
C ILE A 624 -22.69 -58.98 -30.15
N GLY A 625 -22.08 -60.02 -29.58
CA GLY A 625 -22.61 -60.71 -28.40
C GLY A 625 -21.84 -60.32 -27.13
N ASP A 626 -22.53 -60.26 -25.99
CA ASP A 626 -22.06 -59.67 -24.71
C ASP A 626 -20.72 -60.22 -24.16
N LYS A 627 -20.19 -61.34 -24.68
CA LYS A 627 -18.89 -61.92 -24.27
C LYS A 627 -17.74 -61.62 -25.23
N SER A 628 -18.05 -61.01 -26.38
CA SER A 628 -17.11 -60.52 -27.40
C SER A 628 -17.18 -58.99 -27.57
N ASP A 629 -17.95 -58.32 -26.72
CA ASP A 629 -18.16 -56.87 -26.68
C ASP A 629 -17.59 -56.30 -25.38
N ASP A 630 -16.85 -55.19 -25.47
CA ASP A 630 -16.24 -54.54 -24.30
C ASP A 630 -17.19 -53.50 -23.64
N PHE A 631 -18.29 -53.11 -24.31
CA PHE A 631 -19.31 -52.17 -23.82
C PHE A 631 -20.77 -52.68 -23.97
N PRO A 632 -21.19 -53.84 -23.41
CA PRO A 632 -22.47 -54.53 -23.73
C PRO A 632 -23.80 -53.84 -23.32
N LEU A 633 -23.79 -52.53 -23.07
CA LEU A 633 -24.93 -51.70 -22.70
C LEU A 633 -25.05 -50.42 -23.54
N ASP A 634 -24.11 -50.15 -24.46
CA ASP A 634 -24.11 -48.96 -25.31
C ASP A 634 -23.83 -49.32 -26.78
N ASN A 635 -24.91 -49.54 -27.55
CA ASN A 635 -24.90 -49.83 -28.99
C ASN A 635 -24.31 -48.72 -29.90
N THR A 636 -23.47 -47.84 -29.36
CA THR A 636 -22.58 -46.98 -30.12
C THR A 636 -21.10 -47.35 -30.01
N GLU A 637 -20.65 -48.12 -29.02
CA GLU A 637 -19.26 -48.62 -28.87
C GLU A 637 -19.26 -50.15 -28.68
N TRP A 638 -18.17 -50.87 -29.00
CA TRP A 638 -18.14 -52.35 -28.95
C TRP A 638 -16.77 -53.00 -28.70
N ILE A 639 -15.66 -52.26 -28.81
CA ILE A 639 -14.29 -52.74 -28.56
C ILE A 639 -13.54 -51.66 -27.76
N ASP A 640 -12.75 -52.10 -26.77
CA ASP A 640 -11.72 -51.31 -26.09
C ASP A 640 -10.34 -51.93 -26.41
N SER A 641 -9.60 -51.34 -27.36
CA SER A 641 -8.34 -51.92 -27.85
C SER A 641 -7.17 -51.83 -26.86
N ASP A 642 -7.24 -51.05 -25.78
CA ASP A 642 -6.12 -50.88 -24.85
C ASP A 642 -6.46 -50.87 -23.34
N GLY A 643 -7.71 -50.61 -22.96
CA GLY A 643 -8.28 -50.86 -21.64
C GLY A 643 -8.46 -49.64 -20.75
N ASP A 644 -8.72 -48.45 -21.31
CA ASP A 644 -8.96 -47.21 -20.54
C ASP A 644 -10.44 -46.93 -20.20
N GLY A 645 -11.37 -47.59 -20.88
CA GLY A 645 -12.82 -47.40 -20.70
C GLY A 645 -13.50 -46.46 -21.71
N PHE A 646 -12.81 -46.02 -22.76
CA PHE A 646 -13.41 -45.39 -23.94
C PHE A 646 -13.40 -46.35 -25.15
N GLY A 647 -14.47 -46.35 -25.94
CA GLY A 647 -14.59 -47.25 -27.08
C GLY A 647 -13.83 -46.77 -28.32
N ASP A 648 -13.35 -47.76 -29.10
CA ASP A 648 -12.55 -47.64 -30.33
C ASP A 648 -13.06 -46.63 -31.38
N ASN A 649 -14.31 -46.16 -31.27
CA ASN A 649 -14.95 -45.27 -32.24
C ASN A 649 -15.48 -43.94 -31.70
N SER A 650 -15.49 -43.73 -30.38
CA SER A 650 -15.55 -42.39 -29.76
C SER A 650 -14.17 -41.86 -29.33
N ASP A 651 -13.22 -42.75 -29.04
CA ASP A 651 -11.86 -42.39 -28.65
C ASP A 651 -11.03 -41.77 -29.80
N GLY A 652 -10.20 -40.80 -29.44
CA GLY A 652 -9.21 -40.15 -30.32
C GLY A 652 -7.88 -40.90 -30.44
N CYS A 653 -7.54 -41.81 -29.51
CA CYS A 653 -6.27 -42.53 -29.46
C CYS A 653 -6.37 -44.09 -29.30
N PRO A 654 -7.13 -44.88 -30.13
CA PRO A 654 -7.58 -46.27 -29.82
C PRO A 654 -6.54 -47.40 -29.76
N THR A 655 -5.38 -47.17 -29.15
CA THR A 655 -4.31 -48.14 -28.87
C THR A 655 -3.33 -47.64 -27.77
N GLU A 656 -3.58 -46.48 -27.14
CA GLU A 656 -2.67 -45.80 -26.21
C GLU A 656 -3.41 -45.20 -24.98
N ILE A 657 -3.96 -46.04 -24.08
CA ILE A 657 -4.54 -45.75 -22.74
C ILE A 657 -4.47 -44.28 -22.30
N GLY A 658 -5.62 -43.61 -22.28
CA GLY A 658 -5.75 -42.22 -21.95
C GLY A 658 -6.94 -41.85 -21.07
N TYR A 659 -6.95 -40.59 -20.62
CA TYR A 659 -8.02 -40.05 -19.78
C TYR A 659 -8.34 -38.57 -20.08
N SER A 660 -7.71 -37.98 -21.11
CA SER A 660 -8.05 -36.63 -21.54
C SER A 660 -9.49 -36.54 -22.05
N ILE A 661 -10.04 -35.34 -21.95
CA ILE A 661 -11.38 -34.97 -22.41
C ILE A 661 -11.31 -34.46 -23.87
N ILE A 662 -10.16 -33.91 -24.28
CA ILE A 662 -9.93 -33.31 -25.60
C ILE A 662 -8.53 -33.68 -26.14
N PRO A 663 -8.41 -34.58 -27.13
CA PRO A 663 -9.43 -35.52 -27.60
C PRO A 663 -9.81 -36.51 -26.49
N LEU A 664 -11.04 -37.03 -26.50
CA LEU A 664 -11.45 -38.05 -25.54
C LEU A 664 -10.54 -39.29 -25.67
N GLY A 665 -10.10 -39.88 -24.55
CA GLY A 665 -9.34 -41.13 -24.48
C GLY A 665 -7.86 -41.05 -24.90
N CYS A 666 -7.32 -39.85 -25.16
CA CYS A 666 -5.87 -39.69 -25.37
C CYS A 666 -5.08 -39.61 -24.05
N PRO A 667 -3.78 -40.01 -24.05
CA PRO A 667 -2.90 -39.81 -22.90
C PRO A 667 -2.90 -38.37 -22.42
N ASP A 668 -2.96 -38.20 -21.10
CA ASP A 668 -2.94 -36.92 -20.39
C ASP A 668 -1.84 -37.04 -19.30
N SER A 669 -0.72 -36.38 -19.52
CA SER A 669 0.49 -36.55 -18.71
C SER A 669 0.53 -35.72 -17.42
N ASP A 670 -0.40 -34.77 -17.21
CA ASP A 670 -0.47 -33.96 -15.99
C ASP A 670 -1.87 -33.74 -15.38
N GLY A 671 -2.95 -33.97 -16.14
CA GLY A 671 -4.32 -34.12 -15.66
C GLY A 671 -5.24 -32.92 -15.83
N ASP A 672 -4.98 -31.99 -16.75
CA ASP A 672 -5.84 -30.83 -17.00
C ASP A 672 -7.06 -31.12 -17.92
N GLY A 673 -7.04 -32.25 -18.64
CA GLY A 673 -8.09 -32.70 -19.54
C GLY A 673 -7.79 -32.50 -21.04
N TYR A 674 -6.67 -31.90 -21.42
CA TYR A 674 -6.16 -31.93 -22.79
C TYR A 674 -5.15 -33.07 -22.98
N GLY A 675 -5.20 -33.75 -24.12
CA GLY A 675 -4.30 -34.87 -24.39
C GLY A 675 -2.94 -34.42 -24.93
N ASP A 676 -1.88 -35.15 -24.60
CA ASP A 676 -0.46 -34.98 -25.00
C ASP A 676 -0.21 -34.73 -26.51
N SER A 677 -1.22 -34.96 -27.35
CA SER A 677 -1.18 -34.82 -28.81
C SER A 677 -1.77 -33.50 -29.36
N VAL A 678 -2.50 -32.75 -28.53
CA VAL A 678 -3.08 -31.43 -28.88
C VAL A 678 -2.63 -30.32 -27.94
N ASP A 679 -2.21 -30.68 -26.73
CA ASP A 679 -1.61 -29.79 -25.74
C ASP A 679 -0.20 -29.33 -26.17
N ALA A 680 0.09 -28.04 -25.93
CA ALA A 680 1.39 -27.41 -26.15
C ALA A 680 2.42 -27.71 -25.03
N PHE A 681 1.97 -27.96 -23.79
CA PHE A 681 2.83 -28.21 -22.63
C PHE A 681 2.44 -29.44 -21.77
N PRO A 682 2.54 -30.70 -22.28
CA PRO A 682 2.08 -31.95 -21.61
C PRO A 682 2.80 -32.40 -20.33
N THR A 683 3.15 -31.47 -19.47
CA THR A 683 3.71 -31.64 -18.11
C THR A 683 3.42 -30.44 -17.19
N ASN A 684 2.53 -29.53 -17.58
CA ASN A 684 2.11 -28.32 -16.85
C ASN A 684 0.59 -28.10 -16.96
N ALA A 685 -0.17 -28.68 -16.03
CA ALA A 685 -1.64 -28.62 -15.90
C ALA A 685 -2.27 -27.23 -15.66
N ASN A 686 -1.56 -26.15 -16.02
CA ASN A 686 -2.02 -24.77 -15.97
C ASN A 686 -2.05 -24.13 -17.38
N ASP A 687 -1.40 -24.72 -18.39
CA ASP A 687 -1.17 -24.12 -19.71
C ASP A 687 -1.27 -25.18 -20.82
N TRP A 688 -2.41 -25.23 -21.52
CA TRP A 688 -2.65 -26.22 -22.59
C TRP A 688 -2.47 -25.70 -24.02
N ASN A 689 -2.22 -24.39 -24.20
CA ASN A 689 -2.19 -23.72 -25.50
C ASN A 689 -1.06 -22.68 -25.57
N ASP A 690 -0.49 -22.54 -26.77
CA ASP A 690 0.54 -21.56 -27.16
C ASP A 690 0.03 -20.89 -28.44
N THR A 691 -0.46 -19.66 -28.34
CA THR A 691 -1.17 -18.98 -29.44
C THR A 691 -0.25 -18.41 -30.52
N ASP A 692 1.03 -18.15 -30.24
CA ASP A 692 1.96 -17.52 -31.20
C ASP A 692 3.29 -18.26 -31.45
N GLU A 693 3.47 -19.45 -30.87
CA GLU A 693 4.55 -20.42 -31.06
C GLU A 693 5.91 -20.01 -30.42
N ASP A 694 5.90 -19.30 -29.29
CA ASP A 694 7.11 -18.82 -28.59
C ASP A 694 7.66 -19.83 -27.54
N GLY A 695 6.80 -20.65 -26.92
CA GLY A 695 7.16 -21.60 -25.87
C GLY A 695 6.79 -21.20 -24.43
N TYR A 696 5.97 -20.18 -24.24
CA TYR A 696 5.20 -19.88 -23.03
C TYR A 696 3.70 -20.12 -23.27
N GLY A 697 2.94 -20.41 -22.22
CA GLY A 697 1.54 -20.79 -22.34
C GLY A 697 0.56 -19.64 -22.14
N ASP A 698 -0.56 -19.68 -22.86
CA ASP A 698 -1.62 -18.65 -22.88
C ASP A 698 -2.10 -18.14 -21.49
N ASN A 699 -1.95 -18.92 -20.41
CA ASN A 699 -2.37 -18.54 -19.06
C ASN A 699 -1.21 -18.00 -18.20
N SER A 700 0.03 -18.37 -18.52
CA SER A 700 1.28 -17.89 -17.90
C SER A 700 1.90 -16.69 -18.63
N ASP A 701 1.50 -16.44 -19.88
CA ASP A 701 2.01 -15.40 -20.77
C ASP A 701 1.22 -14.09 -20.67
N ALA A 702 1.94 -12.96 -20.62
CA ALA A 702 1.36 -11.61 -20.60
C ALA A 702 0.93 -11.08 -21.99
N PHE A 703 1.44 -11.61 -23.10
CA PHE A 703 1.33 -10.99 -24.43
C PHE A 703 0.72 -11.83 -25.56
N VAL A 704 0.50 -13.15 -25.44
CA VAL A 704 -0.38 -14.15 -26.13
C VAL A 704 -0.60 -14.04 -27.66
N ASN A 705 -0.06 -13.03 -28.33
CA ASN A 705 -0.18 -12.73 -29.77
C ASN A 705 1.09 -12.02 -30.32
N ASP A 706 2.17 -11.91 -29.53
CA ASP A 706 3.48 -11.37 -29.93
C ASP A 706 4.61 -12.24 -29.38
N SER A 707 5.04 -13.23 -30.19
CA SER A 707 6.07 -14.25 -29.90
C SER A 707 7.50 -13.70 -29.70
N SER A 708 7.63 -12.47 -29.22
CA SER A 708 8.87 -11.82 -28.76
C SER A 708 8.83 -11.44 -27.28
N GLU A 709 7.64 -11.32 -26.69
CA GLU A 709 7.39 -10.85 -25.32
C GLU A 709 6.54 -11.88 -24.58
N TRP A 710 6.88 -12.23 -23.35
CA TRP A 710 6.15 -13.27 -22.58
C TRP A 710 5.92 -12.94 -21.10
N VAL A 711 6.65 -11.96 -20.56
CA VAL A 711 6.53 -11.48 -19.17
C VAL A 711 6.54 -9.95 -19.19
N ASP A 712 5.72 -9.36 -18.32
CA ASP A 712 5.72 -7.94 -17.98
C ASP A 712 5.97 -7.84 -16.45
N SER A 713 7.24 -7.64 -16.07
CA SER A 713 7.69 -7.73 -14.68
C SER A 713 7.26 -6.55 -13.79
N ASP A 714 6.82 -5.42 -14.34
CA ASP A 714 6.41 -4.23 -13.58
C ASP A 714 5.06 -3.60 -13.97
N ASN A 715 4.42 -4.14 -15.01
CA ASN A 715 3.04 -3.90 -15.47
C ASN A 715 2.86 -2.52 -16.16
N ASP A 716 3.85 -2.13 -16.96
CA ASP A 716 3.86 -0.97 -17.87
C ASP A 716 3.12 -1.23 -19.20
N GLY A 717 3.13 -2.47 -19.70
CA GLY A 717 2.55 -2.88 -20.99
C GLY A 717 3.56 -3.06 -22.14
N VAL A 718 4.86 -3.02 -21.86
CA VAL A 718 5.96 -3.49 -22.71
C VAL A 718 6.61 -4.72 -22.05
N GLY A 719 6.98 -5.73 -22.83
CA GLY A 719 7.55 -6.95 -22.30
C GLY A 719 9.04 -6.89 -21.96
N ASP A 720 9.46 -7.76 -21.03
CA ASP A 720 10.81 -7.87 -20.48
C ASP A 720 11.94 -8.06 -21.53
N ASN A 721 11.62 -8.44 -22.78
CA ASN A 721 12.62 -8.74 -23.80
C ASN A 721 12.83 -7.56 -24.78
N GLY A 722 11.77 -6.79 -25.02
CA GLY A 722 11.78 -5.56 -25.81
C GLY A 722 12.11 -4.31 -24.99
N ASP A 723 11.85 -4.36 -23.68
CA ASP A 723 12.16 -3.28 -22.75
C ASP A 723 13.66 -3.21 -22.38
N ALA A 724 14.15 -1.99 -22.20
CA ALA A 724 15.46 -1.66 -21.68
C ALA A 724 15.54 -1.64 -20.12
N PHE A 725 14.43 -1.43 -19.41
CA PHE A 725 14.39 -1.39 -17.94
C PHE A 725 13.23 -2.20 -17.29
N PRO A 726 13.17 -3.55 -17.44
CA PRO A 726 12.01 -4.39 -17.06
C PRO A 726 11.61 -4.47 -15.56
N ASN A 727 12.00 -3.51 -14.74
CA ASN A 727 11.72 -3.43 -13.30
C ASN A 727 11.43 -1.96 -12.88
N ASP A 728 11.22 -1.03 -13.83
CA ASP A 728 10.85 0.36 -13.61
C ASP A 728 9.80 0.81 -14.65
N HIS A 729 8.53 0.63 -14.30
CA HIS A 729 7.32 0.97 -15.07
C HIS A 729 7.15 2.46 -15.48
N THR A 730 8.20 3.26 -15.36
CA THR A 730 8.29 4.62 -15.87
C THR A 730 9.24 4.77 -17.07
N GLU A 731 9.99 3.71 -17.44
CA GLU A 731 11.04 3.75 -18.46
C GLU A 731 11.09 2.49 -19.35
N TRP A 732 10.34 2.45 -20.45
CA TRP A 732 10.29 1.26 -21.33
C TRP A 732 11.35 1.23 -22.48
N SER A 733 12.33 2.16 -22.50
CA SER A 733 13.21 2.33 -23.66
C SER A 733 14.45 3.20 -23.39
N ASP A 734 15.61 2.74 -23.91
CA ASP A 734 16.88 3.48 -24.05
C ASP A 734 17.17 3.63 -25.56
N SER A 735 17.14 4.87 -26.08
CA SER A 735 17.23 5.15 -27.51
C SER A 735 18.65 5.27 -28.07
N ASP A 736 19.70 5.35 -27.24
CA ASP A 736 21.09 5.49 -27.70
C ASP A 736 22.13 4.60 -27.00
N GLY A 737 21.79 3.97 -25.88
CA GLY A 737 22.54 2.91 -25.19
C GLY A 737 23.40 3.40 -24.03
N ASP A 738 23.04 4.51 -23.39
CA ASP A 738 23.76 5.10 -22.24
C ASP A 738 23.39 4.44 -20.90
N GLY A 739 22.16 3.92 -20.76
CA GLY A 739 21.63 3.29 -19.54
C GLY A 739 20.74 4.17 -18.66
N ILE A 740 20.25 5.32 -19.16
CA ILE A 740 19.14 6.10 -18.62
C ILE A 740 17.92 5.97 -19.55
N GLY A 741 16.72 5.92 -18.99
CA GLY A 741 15.48 5.77 -19.76
C GLY A 741 15.02 7.07 -20.43
N ASN A 742 14.40 6.94 -21.60
CA ASN A 742 14.01 8.06 -22.47
C ASN A 742 13.01 9.06 -21.85
N ASN A 743 12.35 8.75 -20.73
CA ASN A 743 11.43 9.68 -20.03
C ASN A 743 12.14 10.48 -18.92
N SER A 744 13.22 9.95 -18.35
CA SER A 744 14.09 10.60 -17.36
C SER A 744 15.27 11.32 -17.99
N ASP A 745 15.70 10.88 -19.17
CA ASP A 745 16.78 11.50 -19.94
C ASP A 745 16.34 12.83 -20.58
N ALA A 746 17.18 13.86 -20.43
CA ALA A 746 17.02 15.16 -21.06
C ALA A 746 17.39 15.17 -22.56
N PHE A 747 18.25 14.26 -23.03
CA PHE A 747 18.68 14.15 -24.42
C PHE A 747 18.69 12.70 -24.96
N PRO A 748 17.52 12.03 -25.14
CA PRO A 748 17.36 10.61 -25.56
C PRO A 748 17.95 10.15 -26.90
N TYR A 749 18.94 10.84 -27.47
CA TYR A 749 19.62 10.52 -28.72
C TYR A 749 21.11 10.97 -28.76
N ASP A 750 21.73 11.36 -27.63
CA ASP A 750 23.18 11.60 -27.50
C ASP A 750 23.76 10.91 -26.23
N PRO A 751 24.41 9.71 -26.37
CA PRO A 751 24.82 8.81 -25.27
C PRO A 751 26.07 9.30 -24.51
N LEU A 752 26.15 10.61 -24.31
CA LEU A 752 27.22 11.36 -23.65
C LEU A 752 26.67 12.41 -22.68
N ASP A 753 25.36 12.71 -22.72
CA ASP A 753 24.73 13.81 -21.98
C ASP A 753 23.29 13.46 -21.61
N TRP A 754 23.04 13.03 -20.37
CA TRP A 754 21.72 12.58 -19.90
C TRP A 754 21.08 13.49 -18.85
N ILE A 755 21.69 14.64 -18.55
CA ILE A 755 21.24 15.63 -17.57
C ILE A 755 21.36 17.03 -18.19
N ASP A 756 20.27 17.80 -18.08
CA ASP A 756 20.23 19.26 -18.24
C ASP A 756 19.94 19.86 -16.86
N SER A 757 20.99 20.28 -16.13
CA SER A 757 20.87 20.69 -14.73
C SER A 757 20.14 22.01 -14.49
N ASP A 758 19.90 22.84 -15.52
CA ASP A 758 19.25 24.15 -15.37
C ASP A 758 18.17 24.50 -16.41
N GLY A 759 18.01 23.70 -17.47
CA GLY A 759 16.92 23.75 -18.45
C GLY A 759 17.20 24.61 -19.69
N ASP A 760 18.48 24.79 -20.05
CA ASP A 760 18.94 25.60 -21.20
C ASP A 760 18.91 24.84 -22.54
N GLY A 761 18.99 23.50 -22.52
CA GLY A 761 19.08 22.65 -23.70
C GLY A 761 20.50 22.27 -24.12
N CYS A 762 21.50 22.44 -23.25
CA CYS A 762 22.81 21.81 -23.33
C CYS A 762 22.99 20.78 -22.19
N GLY A 763 23.75 19.71 -22.47
CA GLY A 763 24.01 18.65 -21.51
C GLY A 763 25.21 18.92 -20.59
N ASP A 764 25.09 18.49 -19.33
CA ASP A 764 26.05 18.71 -18.23
C ASP A 764 27.51 18.29 -18.52
N ASN A 765 27.78 17.38 -19.46
CA ASN A 765 29.15 16.92 -19.80
C ASN A 765 29.78 17.72 -20.94
N GLN A 766 28.98 18.34 -21.82
CA GLN A 766 29.45 19.27 -22.86
C GLN A 766 29.42 20.74 -22.40
N ASP A 767 28.49 21.10 -21.53
CA ASP A 767 28.39 22.42 -20.93
C ASP A 767 29.54 22.70 -19.93
N ARG A 768 29.92 23.98 -19.87
CA ARG A 768 30.93 24.55 -18.99
C ARG A 768 30.34 25.26 -17.77
N TRP A 769 29.06 25.64 -17.79
CA TRP A 769 28.35 26.22 -16.66
C TRP A 769 26.98 25.53 -16.37
N PRO A 770 26.93 24.25 -15.94
CA PRO A 770 25.68 23.48 -15.79
C PRO A 770 24.78 23.89 -14.60
N GLN A 771 24.70 25.18 -14.30
CA GLN A 771 23.91 25.84 -13.26
C GLN A 771 23.60 27.33 -13.61
N ASP A 772 23.84 27.78 -14.85
CA ASP A 772 23.57 29.14 -15.36
C ASP A 772 22.91 29.05 -16.76
N PRO A 773 21.56 29.00 -16.86
CA PRO A 773 20.77 28.71 -18.08
C PRO A 773 20.74 29.88 -19.09
N LEU A 774 21.91 30.47 -19.30
CA LEU A 774 22.21 31.59 -20.17
C LEU A 774 23.59 31.41 -20.84
N GLU A 775 24.41 30.41 -20.48
CA GLU A 775 25.80 30.25 -20.95
C GLU A 775 26.26 28.79 -21.09
N CYS A 776 26.08 28.19 -22.27
CA CYS A 776 26.51 26.80 -22.52
C CYS A 776 27.96 26.63 -23.07
N LEU A 777 28.51 27.63 -23.79
CA LEU A 777 29.78 27.50 -24.54
C LEU A 777 30.82 28.57 -24.18
N ASP A 778 32.10 28.21 -24.28
CA ASP A 778 33.26 29.11 -24.19
C ASP A 778 34.23 28.74 -25.33
N SER A 779 33.93 29.27 -26.51
CA SER A 779 34.45 28.80 -27.80
C SER A 779 35.95 29.08 -28.01
N ASP A 780 36.58 29.92 -27.19
CA ASP A 780 38.04 30.06 -27.13
C ASP A 780 38.68 29.69 -25.78
N GLY A 781 37.90 29.57 -24.71
CA GLY A 781 38.27 29.07 -23.38
C GLY A 781 38.67 30.15 -22.36
N ASP A 782 38.21 31.39 -22.50
CA ASP A 782 38.64 32.59 -21.75
C ASP A 782 38.01 32.65 -20.34
N ARG A 783 36.79 32.12 -20.21
CA ARG A 783 35.87 32.06 -19.05
C ARG A 783 34.85 33.19 -18.94
N ILE A 784 34.65 33.99 -19.97
CA ILE A 784 33.34 34.54 -20.33
C ILE A 784 32.64 33.51 -21.25
N GLY A 785 31.31 33.43 -21.19
CA GLY A 785 30.53 32.54 -22.06
C GLY A 785 30.12 33.22 -23.36
N ASP A 786 29.89 32.42 -24.40
CA ASP A 786 29.63 32.87 -25.78
C ASP A 786 28.42 33.82 -25.92
N ASN A 787 27.52 33.90 -24.92
CA ASN A 787 26.33 34.75 -24.96
C ASN A 787 26.54 36.13 -24.29
N LEU A 788 27.46 36.24 -23.32
CA LEU A 788 27.91 37.49 -22.70
C LEU A 788 29.14 38.09 -23.40
N ASP A 789 29.94 37.27 -24.09
CA ASP A 789 31.14 37.70 -24.78
C ASP A 789 30.85 38.44 -26.10
N ALA A 790 31.54 39.57 -26.33
CA ALA A 790 31.39 40.38 -27.55
C ALA A 790 32.15 39.82 -28.77
N PHE A 791 33.16 38.98 -28.56
CA PHE A 791 33.97 38.32 -29.58
C PHE A 791 34.30 36.85 -29.19
N PRO A 792 33.32 35.92 -29.11
CA PRO A 792 33.47 34.54 -28.57
C PRO A 792 34.53 33.60 -29.20
N PHE A 793 35.35 34.09 -30.13
CA PHE A 793 36.39 33.33 -30.83
C PHE A 793 37.78 33.99 -30.74
N ASP A 794 37.97 35.06 -29.94
CA ASP A 794 39.28 35.69 -29.69
C ASP A 794 39.50 36.05 -28.22
N LYS A 795 40.07 35.07 -27.50
CA LYS A 795 40.59 35.02 -26.11
C LYS A 795 41.22 36.29 -25.53
N MET A 796 41.56 37.28 -26.34
CA MET A 796 42.14 38.54 -25.92
C MET A 796 41.10 39.66 -25.78
N GLU A 797 39.85 39.46 -26.23
CA GLU A 797 38.81 40.48 -26.36
C GLU A 797 37.42 39.95 -25.97
N TRP A 798 36.93 40.24 -24.76
CA TRP A 798 35.62 39.76 -24.27
C TRP A 798 34.55 40.88 -24.15
N SER A 799 34.87 42.10 -24.59
CA SER A 799 34.08 43.31 -24.32
C SER A 799 34.21 44.35 -25.43
N ASP A 800 33.07 44.88 -25.89
CA ASP A 800 32.93 46.02 -26.81
C ASP A 800 32.07 47.08 -26.11
N ARG A 801 32.69 47.96 -25.31
CA ARG A 801 31.93 48.84 -24.39
C ARG A 801 31.14 49.95 -25.07
N ASP A 802 31.47 50.29 -26.31
CA ASP A 802 30.84 51.40 -27.04
C ASP A 802 30.12 50.98 -28.34
N GLY A 803 30.18 49.70 -28.72
CA GLY A 803 29.46 49.10 -29.83
C GLY A 803 30.13 49.34 -31.19
N ASP A 804 31.45 49.45 -31.18
CA ASP A 804 32.29 49.82 -32.32
C ASP A 804 32.64 48.61 -33.22
N GLY A 805 32.78 47.42 -32.64
CA GLY A 805 33.28 46.21 -33.29
C GLY A 805 34.80 46.04 -33.21
N VAL A 806 35.44 46.63 -32.22
CA VAL A 806 36.84 46.41 -31.81
C VAL A 806 36.85 46.18 -30.30
N GLY A 807 37.58 45.16 -29.83
CA GLY A 807 37.59 44.81 -28.41
C GLY A 807 38.36 45.78 -27.52
N ASP A 808 37.89 45.90 -26.27
CA ASP A 808 38.39 46.79 -25.23
C ASP A 808 39.91 46.73 -24.95
N ASN A 809 40.60 45.62 -25.27
CA ASN A 809 42.05 45.46 -25.03
C ASN A 809 42.91 45.82 -26.25
N LEU A 810 42.34 45.78 -27.46
CA LEU A 810 42.96 46.24 -28.71
C LEU A 810 42.65 47.73 -28.99
N ASP A 811 41.49 48.21 -28.55
CA ASP A 811 41.02 49.56 -28.79
C ASP A 811 41.85 50.64 -28.06
N ALA A 812 41.87 51.84 -28.65
CA ALA A 812 42.68 52.97 -28.22
C ALA A 812 41.94 53.98 -27.32
N ASP A 813 40.59 53.96 -27.27
CA ASP A 813 39.77 54.81 -26.39
C ASP A 813 38.42 54.12 -26.05
N PRO A 814 38.38 53.03 -25.24
CA PRO A 814 37.25 52.08 -25.13
C PRO A 814 35.95 52.58 -24.46
N ASP A 815 35.61 53.85 -24.61
CA ASP A 815 34.37 54.50 -24.19
C ASP A 815 33.89 55.50 -25.29
N ASN A 816 34.35 55.37 -26.54
CA ASN A 816 34.27 56.38 -27.62
C ASN A 816 34.37 55.77 -29.05
N PRO A 817 33.23 55.45 -29.72
CA PRO A 817 33.14 54.59 -30.91
C PRO A 817 33.49 55.32 -32.23
N LEU A 818 34.56 56.12 -32.17
CA LEU A 818 35.11 56.98 -33.21
C LEU A 818 36.65 56.94 -33.23
N ILE A 819 37.31 56.21 -32.31
CA ILE A 819 38.77 56.17 -32.13
C ILE A 819 39.25 54.73 -31.93
N ARG A 820 39.26 53.95 -33.02
CA ARG A 820 39.59 52.51 -33.03
C ARG A 820 41.09 52.21 -32.91
N THR A 821 41.92 53.20 -33.23
CA THR A 821 43.36 53.00 -33.43
C THR A 821 44.17 54.21 -32.99
N GLN A 822 45.47 53.98 -32.80
CA GLN A 822 46.43 55.05 -32.53
C GLN A 822 46.52 56.11 -33.67
N GLU A 823 46.20 55.76 -34.92
CA GLU A 823 46.13 56.72 -36.04
C GLU A 823 44.90 57.64 -35.93
N ASP A 824 43.78 57.17 -35.38
CA ASP A 824 42.58 57.99 -35.17
C ASP A 824 42.84 59.09 -34.11
N ILE A 825 43.59 58.75 -33.05
CA ILE A 825 44.09 59.73 -32.06
C ILE A 825 44.98 60.79 -32.73
N GLU A 826 45.89 60.40 -33.62
CA GLU A 826 46.73 61.36 -34.36
C GLU A 826 45.91 62.24 -35.32
N SER A 827 44.86 61.68 -35.94
CA SER A 827 43.90 62.43 -36.76
C SER A 827 43.22 63.54 -35.94
N ASN A 828 42.78 63.22 -34.72
CA ASN A 828 42.07 64.14 -33.83
C ASN A 828 43.01 65.24 -33.29
N GLN A 829 44.27 64.90 -32.95
CA GLN A 829 45.27 65.90 -32.55
C GLN A 829 45.59 66.92 -33.64
N SER A 830 45.51 66.54 -34.92
CA SER A 830 45.85 67.42 -36.06
C SER A 830 44.92 68.65 -36.19
N ILE A 831 43.68 68.58 -35.67
CA ILE A 831 42.69 69.67 -35.72
C ILE A 831 42.99 70.77 -34.68
N SER A 832 43.60 70.41 -33.54
CA SER A 832 43.85 71.32 -32.41
C SER A 832 44.85 72.44 -32.74
N ILE A 833 45.93 72.10 -33.48
CA ILE A 833 47.06 73.01 -33.71
C ILE A 833 46.72 74.11 -34.74
N ALA A 834 45.87 73.82 -35.73
CA ALA A 834 45.47 74.78 -36.76
C ALA A 834 44.59 75.92 -36.21
N SER A 835 43.71 75.62 -35.26
CA SER A 835 42.69 76.56 -34.75
C SER A 835 43.26 77.64 -33.82
N ILE A 836 44.32 77.32 -33.06
CA ILE A 836 44.88 78.22 -32.04
C ILE A 836 45.67 79.38 -32.66
N LEU A 837 46.27 79.20 -33.84
CA LEU A 837 47.11 80.24 -34.46
C LEU A 837 46.31 81.42 -35.06
N LEU A 838 45.02 81.23 -35.34
CA LEU A 838 44.19 82.24 -36.02
C LEU A 838 43.52 83.23 -35.07
N ILE A 839 43.29 82.84 -33.81
CA ILE A 839 42.50 83.61 -32.83
C ILE A 839 43.31 84.75 -32.18
N LEU A 840 44.64 84.60 -32.06
CA LEU A 840 45.51 85.56 -31.34
C LEU A 840 45.85 86.86 -32.12
N ILE A 841 45.45 87.00 -33.38
CA ILE A 841 45.75 88.18 -34.20
C ILE A 841 44.56 89.16 -34.28
N PHE A 842 43.34 88.71 -33.99
CA PHE A 842 42.11 89.49 -34.25
C PHE A 842 41.70 90.51 -33.18
N LEU A 843 42.59 90.87 -32.25
CA LEU A 843 42.30 91.79 -31.14
C LEU A 843 43.12 93.11 -31.15
N SER A 844 43.66 93.52 -32.29
CA SER A 844 44.13 94.90 -32.51
C SER A 844 44.08 95.32 -33.99
N GLY A 845 43.69 96.57 -34.28
CA GLY A 845 43.81 97.17 -35.62
C GLY A 845 42.48 97.60 -36.27
N ILE A 846 42.18 98.89 -36.21
CA ILE A 846 41.03 99.52 -36.91
C ILE A 846 41.47 99.87 -38.35
N ILE A 847 40.48 100.09 -39.25
CA ILE A 847 40.52 100.87 -40.52
C ILE A 847 40.57 100.03 -41.83
N GLY A 848 39.44 100.01 -42.57
CA GLY A 848 39.43 100.77 -43.83
C GLY A 848 39.27 100.10 -45.21
N GLY A 849 38.23 99.29 -45.43
CA GLY A 849 37.39 99.35 -46.66
C GLY A 849 37.90 98.79 -48.01
N SER A 850 36.94 98.66 -48.95
CA SER A 850 37.12 98.43 -50.41
C SER A 850 37.61 97.03 -50.83
N ILE A 851 37.21 96.39 -51.96
CA ILE A 851 36.14 96.62 -52.97
C ILE A 851 35.99 95.35 -53.88
N LEU A 852 34.98 95.29 -54.79
CA LEU A 852 34.83 94.34 -55.94
C LEU A 852 34.43 92.86 -55.58
N LEU A 853 33.28 92.32 -56.07
CA LEU A 853 33.01 91.56 -57.34
C LEU A 853 33.53 90.08 -57.34
N LEU A 854 32.88 89.05 -57.93
CA LEU A 854 31.71 88.93 -58.85
C LEU A 854 31.14 87.47 -58.89
N LYS A 855 29.79 87.33 -59.02
CA LYS A 855 28.98 86.17 -59.55
C LYS A 855 29.10 84.76 -58.90
N ASN A 856 28.11 83.85 -58.84
CA ASN A 856 26.70 83.63 -59.32
C ASN A 856 26.55 82.37 -60.22
N ASN A 857 25.37 81.73 -60.15
CA ASN A 857 24.89 80.47 -60.81
C ASN A 857 25.06 79.20 -59.94
N GLN A 858 24.28 78.11 -60.07
CA GLN A 858 22.82 77.80 -60.23
C GLN A 858 22.64 76.36 -60.81
N ILE A 859 21.46 75.74 -60.62
CA ILE A 859 20.92 74.51 -61.29
C ILE A 859 21.59 73.19 -60.77
N GLU A 860 20.89 72.21 -60.18
CA GLU A 860 19.91 71.21 -60.72
C GLU A 860 20.57 70.16 -61.66
N GLU A 861 20.12 68.89 -61.81
CA GLU A 861 18.86 68.20 -61.46
C GLU A 861 19.08 66.67 -61.19
N LEU A 862 17.98 65.89 -61.08
CA LEU A 862 17.86 64.44 -60.83
C LEU A 862 18.38 63.52 -61.96
N LYS A 863 18.75 62.25 -61.66
CA LYS A 863 18.07 61.00 -62.15
C LYS A 863 18.79 59.67 -61.80
N SER A 864 18.09 58.56 -62.04
CA SER A 864 18.41 57.15 -61.71
C SER A 864 18.56 56.25 -62.97
N THR A 865 18.77 54.94 -62.77
CA THR A 865 18.30 53.78 -63.62
C THR A 865 19.35 52.98 -64.44
N PHE A 866 19.70 51.75 -63.99
CA PHE A 866 20.12 50.51 -64.73
C PHE A 866 21.35 50.58 -65.73
N ASN A 867 22.09 49.52 -66.12
CA ASN A 867 21.90 48.05 -66.06
C ASN A 867 23.21 47.21 -66.20
N SER A 868 23.17 45.95 -65.71
CA SER A 868 23.77 44.68 -66.23
C SER A 868 25.23 44.52 -66.77
N SER A 869 25.95 43.51 -66.25
CA SER A 869 26.71 42.51 -67.04
C SER A 869 27.12 41.22 -66.26
N TYR A 870 27.08 40.06 -66.93
CA TYR A 870 27.56 38.69 -66.55
C TYR A 870 28.76 38.30 -67.49
N PRO A 871 29.48 37.12 -67.47
CA PRO A 871 29.02 35.73 -67.16
C PRO A 871 30.05 34.64 -66.65
N ILE A 872 29.58 33.37 -66.49
CA ILE A 872 30.26 32.02 -66.52
C ILE A 872 30.96 31.38 -65.26
N ARG A 873 30.19 30.57 -64.49
CA ARG A 873 30.19 29.08 -64.29
C ARG A 873 31.45 28.22 -63.96
N GLN A 874 31.25 27.23 -63.05
CA GLN A 874 31.81 25.84 -62.84
C GLN A 874 32.24 25.61 -61.37
N ASP A 875 32.08 24.45 -60.69
CA ASP A 875 31.34 23.17 -60.93
C ASP A 875 31.18 22.33 -59.62
N ALA A 876 30.17 21.44 -59.57
CA ALA A 876 29.99 20.15 -58.83
C ALA A 876 30.33 19.99 -57.31
N PRO A 877 29.65 19.05 -56.61
CA PRO A 877 30.30 17.73 -56.40
C PRO A 877 29.42 16.47 -56.59
N ILE A 878 30.08 15.33 -56.36
CA ILE A 878 29.88 13.92 -56.76
C ILE A 878 28.74 13.16 -56.03
N ALA A 879 28.20 12.14 -56.70
CA ALA A 879 27.49 10.95 -56.20
C ALA A 879 27.85 9.75 -57.13
N PRO A 880 27.27 8.52 -57.04
CA PRO A 880 26.39 7.89 -56.04
C PRO A 880 27.13 6.72 -55.30
N PRO A 881 26.85 5.37 -55.32
CA PRO A 881 25.97 4.52 -56.16
C PRO A 881 25.22 3.30 -55.51
N SER A 882 23.88 3.27 -55.64
CA SER A 882 23.09 2.10 -56.17
C SER A 882 22.80 0.87 -55.25
N ILE A 883 21.74 0.03 -55.43
CA ILE A 883 20.75 -0.08 -56.55
C ILE A 883 19.45 -0.87 -56.17
N THR A 884 18.32 -0.59 -56.88
CA THR A 884 17.05 -1.40 -57.03
C THR A 884 16.16 -1.72 -55.80
N SER A 885 14.82 -1.91 -55.91
CA SER A 885 13.83 -1.66 -57.00
C SER A 885 12.36 -1.84 -56.55
N PHE A 886 11.42 -1.13 -57.23
CA PHE A 886 10.02 -1.48 -57.58
C PHE A 886 9.20 -2.43 -56.66
N ASN A 887 7.92 -2.14 -56.36
CA ASN A 887 6.88 -1.86 -57.37
C ASN A 887 5.69 -1.03 -56.83
N GLN A 888 4.73 -0.67 -57.70
CA GLN A 888 3.50 0.06 -57.35
C GLN A 888 2.31 -0.49 -58.16
N GLU A 889 1.18 -0.77 -57.51
CA GLU A 889 -0.14 -0.82 -58.18
C GLU A 889 -1.28 -0.55 -57.15
N ASN A 890 -2.46 -0.15 -57.62
CA ASN A 890 -3.62 0.21 -56.77
C ASN A 890 -4.66 -0.93 -56.75
N PHE A 891 -5.65 -0.88 -55.85
CA PHE A 891 -7.07 -0.81 -56.25
C PHE A 891 -7.98 -0.31 -55.10
N GLU A 892 -9.26 -0.14 -55.40
CA GLU A 892 -10.30 0.51 -54.58
C GLU A 892 -11.33 -0.51 -54.03
N ASP A 893 -12.07 -0.06 -53.00
CA ASP A 893 -13.51 -0.29 -52.74
C ASP A 893 -14.07 -1.49 -51.93
N GLU A 894 -15.07 -1.08 -51.12
CA GLU A 894 -16.33 -1.72 -50.70
C GLU A 894 -16.40 -2.84 -49.63
N ASN A 895 -17.05 -2.45 -48.51
CA ASN A 895 -17.95 -3.23 -47.63
C ASN A 895 -17.33 -4.37 -46.79
N ASN A 896 -17.85 -4.71 -45.59
CA ASN A 896 -19.20 -4.48 -45.05
C ASN A 896 -19.18 -4.20 -43.54
#